data_AF-A0A7W1EDT4-F1
#
_entry.id   AF-A0A7W1EDT4-F1
#
_cell.length_a   1.000
_cell.length_b   1.000
_cell.length_c   1.000
_cell.angle_alpha   90.00
_cell.angle_beta   90.00
_cell.angle_gamma   90.00
#
_symmetry.space_group_name_H-M   'P 1'
#
loop_
_entity.id
_entity.type
_entity.pdbx_description
1 polymer ?
#
loop_
_entity_poly.entity_id
_entity_poly.type
_entity_poly.pdbx_seq_one_letter_code
_entity_poly.pdbx_strand_id
1 'polypeptide(L)'
;MKKQLLLGSALLAVITAFPQNGRTKPQPSGVVKWSDDNLKRGAVENNASTTPIGAANKNIIETPEIAAGTLSTSANWQKIGGSGNIYGVLVSSSKPLQYNSSLNAVSFIHRKSSTYTAQPVSNSGAIVAEISTNWGATWDSTCVWSNGTQLARYPQGGIFNPPGNTNISNAYVVVSGPATSGSGWVGSYYASKQLGAGNYNNTASAATGAQQFFPNSAPTGTVLGHDHGRYSFTSTQDGKVRSMAELTNDPSGGGTILPGDTAALLMTGSFNAGTFIWAADKFQPNFVKASDGSPQCTGQPYMAWNSVGDVGYVVLIGALNSATLSNRGFQPIVYKTTNYGASWAQIQGIDFNSAAMAPIKAPIAATNTQTNLEVPFFHGTEGIDVIVDANNKLHIVSTIIGTSSVNNDSLGFVYSFTNADGEKYRWPHTPGAQPYIYDFIGDGTAAWTYKTIDSLSSEVPSSSSTGAGYNDNPWDADAANSGAKVSSSARIQLSRTPNGDNIIYTFAESDTNFTTSAHKWNSLPNVKARCMKIGSTPIGYTISPTEINVTKPAAGNGTVNPNVNGRAMFHYVSPTAGMPLCGPSTTINLPMTVTNSNPYSQLTNNTHWYSTAKLDFSGIICFIGMNEESAAANLANVSLYPNPAMNNAVLTLELKESTPVMVSVYNTVGQLVKTTSASGTIGENRVNLNIEGLSSGIYMVKVKAGGLTSTKKLIIE
;
A
#
# COMPACT_ATOMS: atom_id res chain seq x y z
N MET A 1 40.64 33.42 70.84
CA MET A 1 41.02 34.86 70.82
C MET A 1 40.43 35.50 69.57
N LYS A 2 39.91 36.71 69.75
CA LYS A 2 39.05 37.49 68.84
C LYS A 2 39.87 38.52 68.07
N LYS A 3 39.46 38.80 66.81
CA LYS A 3 39.50 40.09 66.05
C LYS A 3 40.89 40.61 65.64
N GLN A 4 41.13 41.37 64.55
CA GLN A 4 40.38 42.41 63.80
C GLN A 4 40.85 42.37 62.32
N LEU A 5 40.05 42.49 61.26
CA LEU A 5 39.14 43.53 60.72
C LEU A 5 39.82 44.85 60.28
N LEU A 6 39.82 45.14 58.98
CA LEU A 6 39.80 46.51 58.44
C LEU A 6 39.12 46.57 57.05
N LEU A 7 38.43 47.68 56.83
CA LEU A 7 37.38 47.98 55.84
C LEU A 7 37.89 48.27 54.41
N GLY A 8 36.99 48.14 53.41
CA GLY A 8 37.15 48.77 52.10
C GLY A 8 36.10 48.32 51.07
N SER A 9 35.08 49.16 50.88
CA SER A 9 33.95 49.03 49.93
C SER A 9 34.34 49.27 48.46
N ALA A 10 33.80 48.47 47.52
CA ALA A 10 33.45 48.91 46.16
C ALA A 10 32.51 47.92 45.43
N LEU A 11 31.61 48.48 44.65
CA LEU A 11 30.42 47.93 43.99
C LEU A 11 30.73 47.57 42.51
N LEU A 12 29.86 46.72 41.93
CA LEU A 12 29.62 46.40 40.49
C LEU A 12 30.49 45.35 39.79
N ALA A 13 29.84 44.24 39.42
CA ALA A 13 30.12 43.50 38.17
C ALA A 13 28.79 43.01 37.56
N VAL A 14 28.48 43.45 36.34
CA VAL A 14 27.45 42.89 35.43
C VAL A 14 28.03 42.87 34.00
N ILE A 15 27.63 41.86 33.20
CA ILE A 15 27.89 41.64 31.74
C ILE A 15 29.32 41.17 31.37
N THR A 16 29.57 40.09 30.61
CA THR A 16 28.84 38.82 30.31
C THR A 16 29.83 37.79 29.73
N ALA A 17 29.80 36.51 30.14
CA ALA A 17 30.22 35.37 29.31
C ALA A 17 29.67 34.04 29.85
N PHE A 18 28.83 33.36 29.07
CA PHE A 18 28.37 31.99 29.34
C PHE A 18 29.44 30.98 28.89
N PRO A 19 29.90 30.05 29.74
CA PRO A 19 30.58 28.85 29.27
C PRO A 19 29.58 27.72 28.95
N GLN A 20 29.78 27.09 27.80
CA GLN A 20 29.07 25.90 27.32
C GLN A 20 29.26 24.73 28.30
N ASN A 21 28.19 24.27 28.94
CA ASN A 21 28.18 23.01 29.67
C ASN A 21 27.98 21.84 28.69
N GLY A 22 29.09 21.27 28.22
CA GLY A 22 29.12 19.98 27.56
C GLY A 22 28.68 18.88 28.53
N ARG A 23 27.44 18.40 28.38
CA ARG A 23 27.01 17.12 28.95
C ARG A 23 27.43 16.02 27.98
N THR A 24 28.54 15.35 28.27
CA THR A 24 28.83 14.04 27.70
C THR A 24 27.79 13.05 28.24
N LYS A 25 26.83 12.67 27.40
CA LYS A 25 25.95 11.54 27.71
C LYS A 25 26.82 10.27 27.75
N PRO A 26 26.72 9.41 28.78
CA PRO A 26 27.39 8.13 28.77
C PRO A 26 26.87 7.32 27.57
N GLN A 27 27.79 6.91 26.70
CA GLN A 27 27.54 5.97 25.62
C GLN A 27 27.13 4.63 26.24
N PRO A 28 25.96 4.04 25.87
CA PRO A 28 25.62 2.69 26.29
C PRO A 28 26.66 1.71 25.73
N SER A 29 27.37 1.00 26.61
CA SER A 29 28.22 -0.13 26.22
C SER A 29 27.32 -1.34 25.95
N GLY A 30 26.83 -1.46 24.72
CA GLY A 30 26.02 -2.59 24.25
C GLY A 30 25.43 -2.27 22.88
N VAL A 31 25.38 -3.27 22.00
CA VAL A 31 24.75 -3.14 20.69
C VAL A 31 23.27 -2.81 20.90
N VAL A 32 22.89 -1.54 20.74
CA VAL A 32 21.49 -1.14 20.72
C VAL A 32 20.88 -1.74 19.46
N LYS A 33 19.95 -2.68 19.63
CA LYS A 33 19.22 -3.26 18.50
C LYS A 33 18.37 -2.16 17.87
N TRP A 34 18.67 -1.84 16.62
CA TRP A 34 17.93 -0.87 15.80
C TRP A 34 16.42 -1.16 15.74
N SER A 35 16.03 -2.46 15.83
CA SER A 35 14.63 -2.91 15.94
C SER A 35 13.91 -2.36 17.17
N ASP A 36 14.63 -2.15 18.28
CA ASP A 36 14.05 -1.72 19.55
C ASP A 36 13.81 -0.21 19.57
N ASP A 37 14.63 0.59 18.86
CA ASP A 37 14.42 2.04 18.73
C ASP A 37 13.39 2.42 17.66
N ASN A 38 13.26 1.66 16.57
CA ASN A 38 12.20 1.91 15.58
C ASN A 38 10.81 1.44 16.05
N LEU A 39 10.73 0.50 16.99
CA LEU A 39 9.49 0.20 17.69
C LEU A 39 9.11 1.29 18.70
N LYS A 40 10.10 1.95 19.32
CA LYS A 40 9.90 3.21 20.05
C LYS A 40 9.75 4.37 19.06
N ARG A 41 8.67 4.35 18.25
CA ARG A 41 8.21 5.50 17.44
C ARG A 41 8.44 6.80 18.22
N GLY A 42 9.49 7.53 17.85
CA GLY A 42 10.06 8.59 18.69
C GLY A 42 11.37 9.17 18.19
N ALA A 43 12.20 8.42 17.46
CA ALA A 43 13.46 8.97 16.93
C ALA A 43 13.25 10.15 15.96
N VAL A 44 12.15 10.16 15.18
CA VAL A 44 11.81 11.29 14.28
C VAL A 44 10.82 12.28 14.92
N GLU A 45 10.13 11.91 16.00
CA GLU A 45 9.26 12.87 16.73
C GLU A 45 10.10 13.91 17.50
N ASN A 46 11.27 13.51 17.99
CA ASN A 46 12.16 14.39 18.76
C ASN A 46 13.16 15.18 17.91
N ASN A 47 13.21 14.93 16.59
CA ASN A 47 14.15 15.54 15.64
C ASN A 47 13.48 16.65 14.80
N ALA A 48 12.56 17.39 15.41
CA ALA A 48 11.84 18.46 14.75
C ALA A 48 12.46 19.84 15.05
N SER A 49 12.77 20.61 14.01
CA SER A 49 13.07 22.04 14.15
C SER A 49 11.76 22.85 14.15
N THR A 50 11.58 23.72 15.14
CA THR A 50 10.34 24.50 15.30
C THR A 50 10.37 25.79 14.50
N THR A 51 9.34 26.04 13.69
CA THR A 51 9.20 27.23 12.85
C THR A 51 7.79 27.82 12.98
N PRO A 52 7.60 29.15 13.07
CA PRO A 52 6.26 29.77 12.98
C PRO A 52 5.67 29.65 11.56
N ILE A 53 4.33 29.61 11.42
CA ILE A 53 3.65 29.59 10.10
C ILE A 53 4.19 30.65 9.13
N GLY A 54 4.46 31.88 9.61
CA GLY A 54 4.87 33.01 8.78
C GLY A 54 6.29 32.96 8.19
N ALA A 55 7.08 31.91 8.47
CA ALA A 55 8.43 31.74 7.92
C ALA A 55 8.51 30.73 6.76
N ALA A 56 7.40 30.07 6.42
CA ALA A 56 7.30 29.27 5.19
C ALA A 56 7.19 30.20 3.97
N ASN A 57 8.33 30.74 3.54
CA ASN A 57 8.42 31.67 2.41
C ASN A 57 8.21 30.95 1.08
N LYS A 58 7.00 30.97 0.51
CA LYS A 58 6.72 30.92 -0.93
C LYS A 58 5.24 31.20 -1.22
N ASN A 59 4.97 31.92 -2.32
CA ASN A 59 3.61 32.13 -2.83
C ASN A 59 2.96 30.78 -3.12
N ILE A 60 1.94 30.45 -2.35
CA ILE A 60 1.26 29.17 -2.37
C ILE A 60 0.30 29.18 -3.57
N ILE A 61 0.45 28.22 -4.49
CA ILE A 61 -0.50 28.01 -5.58
C ILE A 61 -1.65 27.19 -5.01
N GLU A 62 -2.83 27.80 -4.86
CA GLU A 62 -4.05 27.08 -4.48
C GLU A 62 -4.37 26.03 -5.55
N THR A 63 -4.27 24.74 -5.19
CA THR A 63 -4.92 23.69 -5.95
C THR A 63 -6.40 23.65 -5.57
N PRO A 64 -7.34 23.60 -6.54
CA PRO A 64 -8.76 23.56 -6.24
C PRO A 64 -9.08 22.32 -5.39
N GLU A 65 -9.81 22.52 -4.31
CA GLU A 65 -10.46 21.45 -3.57
C GLU A 65 -11.43 20.72 -4.53
N ILE A 66 -11.26 19.40 -4.68
CA ILE A 66 -12.13 18.61 -5.54
C ILE A 66 -13.46 18.45 -4.80
N ALA A 67 -14.51 19.09 -5.33
CA ALA A 67 -15.85 19.04 -4.74
C ALA A 67 -16.33 17.60 -4.52
N ALA A 68 -16.72 17.26 -3.30
CA ALA A 68 -17.23 15.95 -2.94
C ALA A 68 -18.54 15.64 -3.70
N GLY A 69 -18.54 14.58 -4.51
CA GLY A 69 -19.74 14.04 -5.13
C GLY A 69 -20.71 13.42 -4.12
N THR A 70 -22.02 13.56 -4.35
CA THR A 70 -23.13 13.10 -3.48
C THR A 70 -23.50 11.62 -3.61
N LEU A 71 -22.58 10.76 -4.07
CA LEU A 71 -22.88 9.32 -4.22
C LEU A 71 -22.80 8.55 -2.89
N SER A 72 -23.56 7.46 -2.84
CA SER A 72 -23.87 6.69 -1.62
C SER A 72 -22.81 5.68 -1.24
N THR A 73 -22.67 5.41 0.06
CA THR A 73 -21.94 4.24 0.56
C THR A 73 -22.72 3.46 1.59
N SER A 74 -22.94 2.18 1.30
CA SER A 74 -23.46 1.25 2.30
C SER A 74 -22.30 0.49 2.94
N ALA A 75 -22.03 0.78 4.22
CA ALA A 75 -21.16 -0.02 5.07
C ALA A 75 -21.97 -0.52 6.27
N ASN A 76 -22.08 -1.84 6.42
CA ASN A 76 -22.66 -2.46 7.60
C ASN A 76 -21.52 -3.00 8.48
N TRP A 77 -21.25 -2.32 9.58
CA TRP A 77 -20.16 -2.65 10.50
C TRP A 77 -20.62 -3.66 11.54
N GLN A 78 -20.00 -4.83 11.57
CA GLN A 78 -20.30 -5.90 12.51
C GLN A 78 -19.06 -6.30 13.32
N LYS A 79 -19.28 -6.73 14.56
CA LYS A 79 -18.21 -7.26 15.41
C LYS A 79 -17.85 -8.67 14.93
N ILE A 80 -16.58 -8.89 14.61
CA ILE A 80 -16.07 -10.21 14.18
C ILE A 80 -15.18 -10.88 15.22
N GLY A 81 -14.70 -10.14 16.21
CA GLY A 81 -13.81 -10.70 17.23
C GLY A 81 -13.10 -9.62 18.03
N GLY A 82 -11.93 -9.97 18.54
CA GLY A 82 -11.08 -9.07 19.31
C GLY A 82 -9.70 -9.66 19.57
N SER A 83 -8.78 -8.80 19.99
CA SER A 83 -7.46 -9.20 20.49
C SER A 83 -7.36 -8.85 21.97
N GLY A 84 -6.62 -9.65 22.75
CA GLY A 84 -6.42 -9.39 24.18
C GLY A 84 -5.80 -8.02 24.51
N ASN A 85 -5.15 -7.37 23.55
CA ASN A 85 -4.69 -5.98 23.60
C ASN A 85 -4.39 -5.41 22.21
N ILE A 86 -4.17 -4.10 22.10
CA ILE A 86 -4.04 -3.37 20.82
C ILE A 86 -2.75 -3.71 20.04
N TYR A 87 -1.76 -4.32 20.70
CA TYR A 87 -0.49 -4.72 20.11
C TYR A 87 -0.60 -5.83 19.04
N GLY A 88 -1.81 -6.22 18.63
CA GLY A 88 -2.04 -7.01 17.42
C GLY A 88 -2.12 -6.16 16.14
N VAL A 89 -2.47 -4.88 16.22
CA VAL A 89 -2.94 -4.09 15.06
C VAL A 89 -2.21 -2.75 14.87
N LEU A 90 -1.02 -2.57 15.47
CA LEU A 90 -0.34 -1.26 15.43
C LEU A 90 0.39 -0.94 14.13
N VAL A 91 0.70 -1.94 13.31
CA VAL A 91 1.58 -1.75 12.13
C VAL A 91 0.74 -1.44 10.90
N SER A 92 0.84 -0.23 10.36
CA SER A 92 0.03 0.23 9.23
C SER A 92 0.36 -0.47 7.91
N SER A 93 1.61 -0.91 7.76
CA SER A 93 2.14 -1.61 6.59
C SER A 93 1.96 -3.13 6.60
N SER A 94 1.39 -3.69 7.68
CA SER A 94 1.00 -5.10 7.70
C SER A 94 -0.28 -5.31 6.90
N LYS A 95 -0.45 -6.49 6.31
CA LYS A 95 -1.65 -6.83 5.51
C LYS A 95 -2.42 -8.03 6.09
N PRO A 96 -3.03 -7.88 7.29
CA PRO A 96 -3.77 -8.95 7.95
C PRO A 96 -5.17 -9.19 7.38
N LEU A 97 -5.72 -8.24 6.61
CA LEU A 97 -6.99 -8.38 5.91
C LEU A 97 -6.71 -8.64 4.43
N GLN A 98 -7.26 -9.72 3.89
CA GLN A 98 -7.07 -10.11 2.49
C GLN A 98 -8.38 -10.63 1.92
N TYR A 99 -8.61 -10.34 0.64
CA TYR A 99 -9.68 -10.90 -0.16
C TYR A 99 -9.10 -11.68 -1.32
N ASN A 100 -9.49 -12.95 -1.40
CA ASN A 100 -9.16 -13.82 -2.50
C ASN A 100 -10.34 -13.83 -3.48
N SER A 101 -10.17 -13.18 -4.63
CA SER A 101 -11.22 -13.04 -5.63
C SER A 101 -11.61 -14.37 -6.30
N SER A 102 -10.67 -15.32 -6.43
CA SER A 102 -10.94 -16.63 -7.03
C SER A 102 -11.81 -17.53 -6.16
N LEU A 103 -11.71 -17.38 -4.84
CA LEU A 103 -12.51 -18.16 -3.87
C LEU A 103 -13.69 -17.37 -3.30
N ASN A 104 -13.84 -16.10 -3.68
CA ASN A 104 -14.77 -15.15 -3.07
C ASN A 104 -14.69 -15.18 -1.53
N ALA A 105 -13.46 -15.18 -1.01
CA ALA A 105 -13.20 -15.41 0.41
C ALA A 105 -12.39 -14.26 1.02
N VAL A 106 -12.80 -13.83 2.21
CA VAL A 106 -12.12 -12.82 3.03
C VAL A 106 -11.48 -13.51 4.22
N SER A 107 -10.25 -13.13 4.53
CA SER A 107 -9.55 -13.55 5.74
C SER A 107 -9.08 -12.35 6.54
N PHE A 108 -9.23 -12.41 7.87
CA PHE A 108 -8.66 -11.45 8.80
C PHE A 108 -7.80 -12.16 9.86
N ILE A 109 -6.52 -11.78 9.93
CA ILE A 109 -5.54 -12.39 10.83
C ILE A 109 -5.27 -11.48 12.02
N HIS A 110 -5.47 -12.00 13.23
CA HIS A 110 -5.24 -11.23 14.45
C HIS A 110 -4.78 -12.12 15.62
N ARG A 111 -4.41 -11.48 16.73
CA ARG A 111 -4.10 -12.21 17.97
C ARG A 111 -5.39 -12.64 18.64
N LYS A 112 -5.34 -13.74 19.40
CA LYS A 112 -6.53 -14.24 20.09
C LYS A 112 -7.13 -13.21 21.06
N SER A 113 -8.45 -13.27 21.24
CA SER A 113 -9.16 -12.55 22.31
C SER A 113 -8.92 -13.21 23.68
N SER A 114 -9.41 -12.57 24.75
CA SER A 114 -9.49 -13.21 26.07
C SER A 114 -10.42 -14.43 26.10
N THR A 115 -11.45 -14.46 25.24
CA THR A 115 -12.47 -15.53 25.18
C THR A 115 -12.08 -16.71 24.29
N TYR A 116 -11.09 -16.55 23.41
CA TYR A 116 -10.64 -17.61 22.52
C TYR A 116 -9.60 -18.50 23.21
N THR A 117 -9.83 -19.80 23.28
CA THR A 117 -8.90 -20.76 23.91
C THR A 117 -8.12 -21.52 22.85
N ALA A 118 -6.90 -21.06 22.54
CA ALA A 118 -6.05 -21.70 21.54
C ALA A 118 -5.38 -22.98 22.07
N GLN A 119 -5.13 -23.94 21.18
CA GLN A 119 -4.43 -25.19 21.44
C GLN A 119 -3.21 -25.35 20.51
N PRO A 120 -2.12 -25.99 20.97
CA PRO A 120 -1.98 -26.70 22.26
C PRO A 120 -1.73 -25.78 23.47
N VAL A 121 -1.36 -24.50 23.26
CA VAL A 121 -1.10 -23.55 24.33
C VAL A 121 -1.92 -22.27 24.14
N SER A 122 -2.69 -21.90 25.15
CA SER A 122 -3.48 -20.67 25.14
C SER A 122 -2.72 -19.55 25.84
N ASN A 123 -2.17 -18.61 25.07
CA ASN A 123 -1.58 -17.38 25.57
C ASN A 123 -1.88 -16.22 24.61
N SER A 124 -1.52 -14.99 24.99
CA SER A 124 -1.82 -13.81 24.19
C SER A 124 -1.07 -13.78 22.83
N GLY A 125 -0.05 -14.62 22.66
CA GLY A 125 0.70 -14.77 21.42
C GLY A 125 0.11 -15.78 20.44
N ALA A 126 -1.06 -16.38 20.70
CA ALA A 126 -1.72 -17.21 19.69
C ALA A 126 -2.33 -16.37 18.57
N ILE A 127 -2.24 -16.87 17.33
CA ILE A 127 -2.78 -16.22 16.13
C ILE A 127 -4.03 -16.96 15.65
N VAL A 128 -5.05 -16.18 15.34
CA VAL A 128 -6.36 -16.61 14.87
C VAL A 128 -6.58 -16.03 13.48
N ALA A 129 -7.19 -16.83 12.62
CA ALA A 129 -7.69 -16.41 11.33
C ALA A 129 -9.23 -16.49 11.35
N GLU A 130 -9.87 -15.37 11.06
CA GLU A 130 -11.31 -15.28 10.76
C GLU A 130 -11.47 -15.42 9.25
N ILE A 131 -12.38 -16.28 8.79
CA ILE A 131 -12.61 -16.61 7.38
C ILE A 131 -14.09 -16.44 7.04
N SER A 132 -14.38 -15.77 5.93
CA SER A 132 -15.73 -15.62 5.39
C SER A 132 -15.73 -15.88 3.90
N THR A 133 -16.72 -16.63 3.40
CA THR A 133 -16.93 -16.91 1.97
C THR A 133 -18.14 -16.18 1.39
N ASN A 134 -18.71 -15.24 2.15
CA ASN A 134 -19.94 -14.52 1.82
C ASN A 134 -19.86 -13.03 2.17
N TRP A 135 -18.73 -12.40 1.84
CA TRP A 135 -18.52 -10.95 2.06
C TRP A 135 -18.66 -10.52 3.53
N GLY A 136 -18.34 -11.43 4.45
CA GLY A 136 -18.40 -11.21 5.89
C GLY A 136 -19.78 -11.39 6.51
N ALA A 137 -20.79 -11.93 5.82
CA ALA A 137 -22.10 -12.16 6.44
C ALA A 137 -22.05 -13.23 7.54
N THR A 138 -21.21 -14.25 7.38
CA THR A 138 -20.87 -15.24 8.42
C THR A 138 -19.37 -15.45 8.46
N TRP A 139 -18.87 -15.87 9.62
CA TRP A 139 -17.45 -16.08 9.90
C TRP A 139 -17.22 -17.42 10.56
N ASP A 140 -16.21 -18.12 10.07
CA ASP A 140 -15.55 -19.23 10.74
C ASP A 140 -14.20 -18.76 11.30
N SER A 141 -13.69 -19.43 12.32
CA SER A 141 -12.38 -19.11 12.89
C SER A 141 -11.48 -20.33 13.00
N THR A 142 -10.17 -20.11 12.91
CA THR A 142 -9.18 -21.16 13.19
C THR A 142 -7.92 -20.61 13.85
N CYS A 143 -7.35 -21.38 14.78
CA CYS A 143 -6.02 -21.10 15.29
C CYS A 143 -4.97 -21.53 14.25
N VAL A 144 -3.98 -20.68 13.99
CA VAL A 144 -2.92 -20.94 13.00
C VAL A 144 -1.55 -21.05 13.67
N TRP A 145 -1.30 -20.26 14.73
CA TRP A 145 -0.08 -20.31 15.53
C TRP A 145 -0.41 -20.40 17.02
N SER A 146 0.21 -21.35 17.72
CA SER A 146 0.12 -21.51 19.16
C SER A 146 1.42 -22.08 19.71
N ASN A 147 2.14 -21.30 20.51
CA ASN A 147 3.46 -21.65 21.02
C ASN A 147 3.66 -21.09 22.44
N GLY A 148 4.25 -21.89 23.34
CA GLY A 148 4.47 -21.51 24.74
C GLY A 148 5.67 -20.58 25.00
N THR A 149 6.59 -20.45 24.05
CA THR A 149 7.85 -19.70 24.20
C THR A 149 7.96 -18.55 23.22
N GLN A 150 7.62 -18.78 21.94
CA GLN A 150 7.65 -17.76 20.89
C GLN A 150 6.27 -17.10 20.76
N LEU A 151 6.03 -16.05 21.55
CA LEU A 151 4.76 -15.35 21.59
C LEU A 151 4.64 -14.42 20.37
N ALA A 152 3.72 -14.71 19.45
CA ALA A 152 3.56 -13.90 18.24
C ALA A 152 3.02 -12.50 18.55
N ARG A 153 3.44 -11.53 17.73
CA ARG A 153 2.96 -10.13 17.73
C ARG A 153 2.79 -9.64 16.29
N TYR A 154 2.00 -8.58 16.14
CA TYR A 154 1.83 -7.86 14.86
C TYR A 154 1.63 -8.78 13.64
N PRO A 155 0.63 -9.69 13.66
CA PRO A 155 0.42 -10.62 12.57
C PRO A 155 0.04 -9.93 11.26
N GLN A 156 0.39 -10.61 10.18
CA GLN A 156 -0.24 -10.45 8.87
C GLN A 156 -0.48 -11.83 8.26
N GLY A 157 -1.18 -11.87 7.13
CA GLY A 157 -1.42 -13.11 6.42
C GLY A 157 -2.66 -13.05 5.56
N GLY A 158 -2.98 -14.20 4.96
CA GLY A 158 -4.15 -14.33 4.10
C GLY A 158 -4.32 -15.74 3.56
N ILE A 159 -5.21 -15.86 2.58
CA ILE A 159 -5.51 -17.13 1.92
C ILE A 159 -4.50 -17.37 0.79
N PHE A 160 -3.75 -18.46 0.92
CA PHE A 160 -3.10 -19.12 -0.20
C PHE A 160 -4.11 -19.99 -0.95
N ASN A 161 -4.31 -19.70 -2.24
CA ASN A 161 -5.12 -20.52 -3.12
C ASN A 161 -4.20 -21.23 -4.14
N PRO A 162 -4.09 -22.58 -4.11
CA PRO A 162 -3.36 -23.31 -5.13
C PRO A 162 -3.83 -22.94 -6.55
N PRO A 163 -2.94 -22.89 -7.56
CA PRO A 163 -3.33 -22.60 -8.93
C PRO A 163 -4.45 -23.52 -9.44
N GLY A 164 -5.48 -22.95 -10.06
CA GLY A 164 -6.62 -23.68 -10.60
C GLY A 164 -7.68 -24.12 -9.57
N ASN A 165 -7.48 -23.83 -8.28
CA ASN A 165 -8.44 -24.23 -7.26
C ASN A 165 -9.61 -23.23 -7.10
N THR A 166 -10.81 -23.79 -6.98
CA THR A 166 -12.08 -23.05 -6.75
C THR A 166 -12.76 -23.44 -5.44
N ASN A 167 -12.20 -24.39 -4.68
CA ASN A 167 -12.79 -24.89 -3.44
C ASN A 167 -11.97 -24.44 -2.22
N ILE A 168 -12.62 -23.74 -1.27
CA ILE A 168 -11.98 -23.25 -0.05
C ILE A 168 -11.30 -24.36 0.77
N SER A 169 -11.80 -25.59 0.73
CA SER A 169 -11.24 -26.73 1.48
C SER A 169 -9.86 -27.19 0.98
N ASN A 170 -9.46 -26.79 -0.23
CA ASN A 170 -8.12 -27.04 -0.78
C ASN A 170 -7.18 -25.86 -0.58
N ALA A 171 -7.67 -24.75 -0.04
CA ALA A 171 -6.89 -23.55 0.23
C ALA A 171 -6.28 -23.62 1.64
N TYR A 172 -5.31 -22.75 1.89
CA TYR A 172 -4.61 -22.65 3.17
C TYR A 172 -4.65 -21.21 3.64
N VAL A 173 -4.82 -20.98 4.94
CA VAL A 173 -4.42 -19.71 5.53
C VAL A 173 -2.92 -19.76 5.82
N VAL A 174 -2.21 -18.67 5.50
CA VAL A 174 -0.79 -18.50 5.80
C VAL A 174 -0.60 -17.19 6.55
N VAL A 175 0.19 -17.24 7.61
CA VAL A 175 0.42 -16.11 8.51
C VAL A 175 1.90 -15.93 8.80
N SER A 176 2.29 -14.70 9.08
CA SER A 176 3.64 -14.37 9.52
C SER A 176 3.65 -13.18 10.48
N GLY A 177 4.74 -13.04 11.23
CA GLY A 177 5.03 -11.88 12.05
C GLY A 177 6.22 -12.10 12.98
N PRO A 178 6.59 -11.10 13.80
CA PRO A 178 7.63 -11.27 14.82
C PRO A 178 7.12 -12.08 16.02
N ALA A 179 8.07 -12.69 16.74
CA ALA A 179 7.84 -13.35 18.01
C ALA A 179 8.70 -12.73 19.13
N THR A 180 8.15 -12.72 20.34
CA THR A 180 8.83 -12.27 21.56
C THR A 180 8.85 -13.39 22.61
N SER A 181 9.89 -13.40 23.43
CA SER A 181 9.96 -14.23 24.65
C SER A 181 9.28 -13.59 25.87
N GLY A 182 8.72 -12.38 25.72
CA GLY A 182 8.25 -11.53 26.82
C GLY A 182 9.33 -10.57 27.35
N SER A 183 10.61 -10.86 27.13
CA SER A 183 11.74 -9.99 27.51
C SER A 183 12.41 -9.29 26.32
N GLY A 184 12.07 -9.67 25.09
CA GLY A 184 12.62 -9.05 23.88
C GLY A 184 12.16 -9.76 22.61
N TRP A 185 12.58 -9.24 21.45
CA TRP A 185 12.34 -9.84 20.14
C TRP A 185 13.35 -10.96 19.86
N VAL A 186 12.84 -12.13 19.48
CA VAL A 186 13.65 -13.35 19.33
C VAL A 186 13.68 -13.90 17.90
N GLY A 187 12.84 -13.38 17.00
CA GLY A 187 12.78 -13.83 15.62
C GLY A 187 11.41 -13.64 14.99
N SER A 188 11.14 -14.38 13.92
CA SER A 188 9.88 -14.33 13.17
C SER A 188 9.25 -15.72 13.04
N TYR A 189 7.92 -15.78 13.13
CA TYR A 189 7.15 -17.01 12.93
C TYR A 189 6.46 -16.98 11.57
N TYR A 190 6.28 -18.19 11.02
CA TYR A 190 5.51 -18.45 9.81
C TYR A 190 4.67 -19.68 10.06
N ALA A 191 3.38 -19.59 9.75
CA ALA A 191 2.49 -20.72 9.96
C ALA A 191 1.45 -20.84 8.87
N SER A 192 0.95 -22.06 8.69
CA SER A 192 -0.09 -22.36 7.73
C SER A 192 -1.03 -23.42 8.25
N LYS A 193 -2.28 -23.36 7.81
CA LYS A 193 -3.28 -24.38 8.10
C LYS A 193 -4.26 -24.50 6.95
N GLN A 194 -4.62 -25.73 6.60
CA GLN A 194 -5.63 -26.00 5.58
C GLN A 194 -6.98 -25.44 6.03
N LEU A 195 -7.75 -24.89 5.09
CA LEU A 195 -9.08 -24.36 5.33
C LEU A 195 -10.16 -25.43 5.09
N GLY A 196 -11.42 -25.07 5.32
CA GLY A 196 -12.59 -25.95 5.22
C GLY A 196 -13.13 -26.40 6.58
N ALA A 197 -14.39 -26.83 6.58
CA ALA A 197 -15.19 -27.06 7.81
C ALA A 197 -14.52 -28.00 8.85
N GLY A 198 -13.76 -29.01 8.41
CA GLY A 198 -13.05 -29.91 9.32
C GLY A 198 -11.86 -29.27 10.07
N ASN A 199 -11.38 -28.12 9.61
CA ASN A 199 -10.19 -27.45 10.12
C ASN A 199 -10.50 -26.14 10.85
N TYR A 200 -11.75 -25.66 10.84
CA TYR A 200 -12.19 -24.48 11.57
C TYR A 200 -12.36 -24.78 13.06
N ASN A 201 -11.23 -24.79 13.76
CA ASN A 201 -11.15 -25.11 15.16
C ASN A 201 -10.02 -24.34 15.85
N ASN A 202 -9.99 -24.42 17.18
CA ASN A 202 -9.05 -23.70 18.02
C ASN A 202 -7.65 -24.33 18.13
N THR A 203 -7.33 -25.34 17.33
CA THR A 203 -6.06 -26.06 17.38
C THR A 203 -5.15 -25.66 16.23
N ALA A 204 -3.95 -25.16 16.51
CA ALA A 204 -2.95 -24.92 15.48
C ALA A 204 -2.54 -26.23 14.79
N SER A 205 -2.11 -26.17 13.53
CA SER A 205 -1.71 -27.37 12.79
C SER A 205 -0.50 -28.06 13.44
N ALA A 206 -0.60 -29.38 13.61
CA ALA A 206 0.48 -30.23 14.10
C ALA A 206 1.30 -30.87 12.97
N ALA A 207 0.96 -30.63 11.71
CA ALA A 207 1.72 -31.15 10.58
C ALA A 207 3.15 -30.60 10.59
N THR A 208 4.14 -31.45 10.32
CA THR A 208 5.55 -31.07 10.27
C THR A 208 5.76 -29.92 9.27
N GLY A 209 6.30 -28.79 9.72
CA GLY A 209 6.52 -27.60 8.89
C GLY A 209 5.32 -26.66 8.79
N ALA A 210 4.17 -26.98 9.41
CA ALA A 210 3.01 -26.08 9.42
C ALA A 210 3.18 -24.88 10.36
N GLN A 211 4.04 -25.00 11.38
CA GLN A 211 4.45 -23.93 12.28
C GLN A 211 5.98 -23.89 12.27
N GLN A 212 6.56 -22.77 11.82
CA GLN A 212 8.01 -22.58 11.70
C GLN A 212 8.42 -21.29 12.40
N PHE A 213 9.60 -21.29 13.00
CA PHE A 213 10.20 -20.13 13.66
C PHE A 213 11.63 -19.97 13.19
N PHE A 214 11.98 -18.75 12.79
CA PHE A 214 13.33 -18.37 12.40
C PHE A 214 13.88 -17.39 13.44
N PRO A 215 14.90 -17.79 14.23
CA PRO A 215 15.50 -16.91 15.23
C PRO A 215 16.25 -15.75 14.58
N ASN A 216 16.25 -14.59 15.23
CA ASN A 216 17.02 -13.41 14.79
C ASN A 216 18.48 -13.39 15.29
N SER A 217 18.88 -14.40 16.04
CA SER A 217 20.24 -14.59 16.54
C SER A 217 20.74 -16.00 16.27
N ALA A 218 22.06 -16.17 16.23
CA ALA A 218 22.68 -17.46 15.99
C ALA A 218 22.22 -18.53 17.01
N PRO A 219 22.03 -19.79 16.57
CA PRO A 219 22.16 -20.26 15.20
C PRO A 219 20.95 -19.85 14.35
N THR A 220 21.19 -19.08 13.27
CA THR A 220 20.17 -18.82 12.26
C THR A 220 20.03 -20.09 11.43
N GLY A 221 18.81 -20.55 11.20
CA GLY A 221 18.55 -21.80 10.46
C GLY A 221 18.93 -21.73 8.97
N THR A 222 18.28 -22.52 8.13
CA THR A 222 18.51 -22.54 6.67
C THR A 222 18.15 -21.24 5.96
N VAL A 223 17.32 -20.40 6.60
CA VAL A 223 17.01 -19.04 6.15
C VAL A 223 17.71 -18.05 7.08
N LEU A 224 18.23 -16.95 6.51
CA LEU A 224 18.83 -15.86 7.28
C LEU A 224 17.90 -15.45 8.43
N GLY A 225 18.45 -15.36 9.63
CA GLY A 225 17.73 -14.90 10.80
C GLY A 225 17.29 -13.47 10.60
N HIS A 226 16.02 -13.17 10.83
CA HIS A 226 15.43 -11.88 10.49
C HIS A 226 14.36 -11.45 11.48
N ASP A 227 14.16 -10.15 11.53
CA ASP A 227 13.20 -9.50 12.39
C ASP A 227 11.95 -9.12 11.62
N HIS A 228 10.83 -9.06 12.36
CA HIS A 228 9.63 -8.38 11.89
C HIS A 228 9.14 -8.81 10.48
N GLY A 229 8.97 -10.13 10.24
CA GLY A 229 8.31 -10.66 9.04
C GLY A 229 6.81 -10.32 8.95
N ARG A 230 6.48 -9.03 9.00
CA ARG A 230 5.13 -8.47 9.23
C ARG A 230 4.72 -7.39 8.22
N TYR A 231 5.49 -7.17 7.17
CA TYR A 231 5.21 -6.12 6.19
C TYR A 231 4.70 -6.68 4.85
N SER A 232 3.74 -5.99 4.25
CA SER A 232 3.31 -6.14 2.85
C SER A 232 2.92 -7.56 2.39
N PHE A 233 2.28 -8.39 3.23
CA PHE A 233 1.88 -9.75 2.83
C PHE A 233 1.06 -9.79 1.54
N THR A 234 1.37 -10.74 0.66
CA THR A 234 0.59 -11.03 -0.56
C THR A 234 0.62 -12.51 -0.94
N SER A 235 -0.42 -12.96 -1.65
CA SER A 235 -0.50 -14.25 -2.34
C SER A 235 -0.83 -13.99 -3.81
N THR A 236 -0.11 -14.62 -4.73
CA THR A 236 -0.26 -14.41 -6.18
C THR A 236 -0.59 -15.71 -6.91
N GLN A 237 -1.03 -15.60 -8.17
CA GLN A 237 -1.51 -16.75 -8.96
C GLN A 237 -0.41 -17.73 -9.37
N ASP A 238 0.85 -17.33 -9.31
CA ASP A 238 2.02 -18.21 -9.45
C ASP A 238 2.18 -19.23 -8.30
N GLY A 239 1.25 -19.27 -7.34
CA GLY A 239 1.25 -20.24 -6.27
C GLY A 239 2.27 -19.93 -5.17
N LYS A 240 2.68 -18.67 -5.02
CA LYS A 240 3.58 -18.23 -3.95
C LYS A 240 2.90 -17.27 -2.98
N VAL A 241 3.33 -17.35 -1.72
CA VAL A 241 3.04 -16.36 -0.67
C VAL A 241 4.30 -15.58 -0.35
N ARG A 242 4.16 -14.29 -0.05
CA ARG A 242 5.31 -13.41 0.20
C ARG A 242 5.08 -12.53 1.41
N SER A 243 6.14 -12.25 2.17
CA SER A 243 6.18 -11.26 3.25
C SER A 243 7.49 -10.49 3.22
N MET A 244 7.48 -9.21 3.56
CA MET A 244 8.71 -8.44 3.81
C MET A 244 9.09 -8.50 5.29
N ALA A 245 10.39 -8.52 5.54
CA ALA A 245 11.03 -8.54 6.85
C ALA A 245 12.21 -7.56 6.90
N GLU A 246 12.68 -7.27 8.10
CA GLU A 246 13.88 -6.47 8.33
C GLU A 246 15.03 -7.38 8.75
N LEU A 247 16.24 -7.03 8.35
CA LEU A 247 17.46 -7.64 8.82
C LEU A 247 18.24 -6.59 9.59
N THR A 248 18.39 -6.79 10.89
CA THR A 248 19.15 -5.87 11.76
C THR A 248 20.48 -6.51 12.15
N ASN A 249 21.56 -5.74 12.06
CA ASN A 249 22.92 -6.17 12.45
C ASN A 249 23.41 -7.42 11.69
N ASP A 250 23.26 -7.43 10.36
CA ASP A 250 23.62 -8.55 9.49
C ASP A 250 25.11 -8.94 9.56
N PRO A 251 25.47 -10.16 10.00
CA PRO A 251 26.86 -10.62 10.05
C PRO A 251 27.40 -11.19 8.72
N SER A 252 26.62 -11.22 7.64
CA SER A 252 26.90 -12.01 6.42
C SER A 252 28.12 -11.58 5.56
N GLY A 253 28.91 -10.61 6.01
CA GLY A 253 30.14 -10.16 5.34
C GLY A 253 31.45 -10.71 5.90
N GLY A 254 31.45 -11.48 6.99
CA GLY A 254 32.70 -11.94 7.63
C GLY A 254 33.61 -10.82 8.20
N GLY A 255 33.12 -9.58 8.19
CA GLY A 255 33.74 -8.41 8.82
C GLY A 255 33.09 -8.07 10.17
N THR A 256 33.65 -7.08 10.87
CA THR A 256 33.08 -6.53 12.10
C THR A 256 31.65 -6.06 11.88
N ILE A 257 30.69 -6.60 12.64
CA ILE A 257 29.29 -6.14 12.66
C ILE A 257 29.29 -4.65 13.03
N LEU A 258 28.87 -3.78 12.10
CA LEU A 258 28.71 -2.35 12.37
C LEU A 258 27.29 -2.10 12.93
N PRO A 259 27.09 -1.10 13.81
CA PRO A 259 25.77 -0.84 14.41
C PRO A 259 24.71 -0.51 13.35
N GLY A 260 23.74 -1.41 13.18
CA GLY A 260 22.61 -1.20 12.27
C GLY A 260 22.92 -1.37 10.78
N ASP A 261 23.66 -2.41 10.36
CA ASP A 261 23.54 -2.93 8.98
C ASP A 261 22.07 -3.34 8.72
N THR A 262 21.29 -2.40 8.18
CA THR A 262 19.86 -2.57 7.88
C THR A 262 19.69 -3.01 6.43
N ALA A 263 19.12 -4.20 6.25
CA ALA A 263 18.63 -4.67 4.95
C ALA A 263 17.15 -5.07 5.07
N ALA A 264 16.49 -5.18 3.93
CA ALA A 264 15.17 -5.79 3.85
C ALA A 264 15.30 -7.22 3.32
N LEU A 265 14.43 -8.10 3.78
CA LEU A 265 14.30 -9.46 3.27
C LEU A 265 12.91 -9.66 2.68
N LEU A 266 12.87 -10.17 1.45
CA LEU A 266 11.66 -10.73 0.87
C LEU A 266 11.61 -12.21 1.20
N MET A 267 10.65 -12.61 2.02
CA MET A 267 10.41 -13.99 2.40
C MET A 267 9.38 -14.59 1.46
N THR A 268 9.76 -15.61 0.72
CA THR A 268 8.91 -16.29 -0.27
C THR A 268 8.61 -17.72 0.20
N GLY A 269 7.33 -18.01 0.43
CA GLY A 269 6.84 -19.33 0.77
C GLY A 269 6.35 -20.06 -0.48
N SER A 270 6.95 -21.22 -0.75
CA SER A 270 6.53 -22.14 -1.81
C SER A 270 5.76 -23.31 -1.19
N PHE A 271 4.57 -23.60 -1.70
CA PHE A 271 3.74 -24.68 -1.20
C PHE A 271 4.41 -26.04 -1.43
N ASN A 272 4.46 -26.87 -0.39
CA ASN A 272 5.03 -28.21 -0.42
C ASN A 272 4.24 -29.14 0.52
N ALA A 273 3.50 -30.08 -0.07
CA ALA A 273 2.78 -31.15 0.64
C ALA A 273 1.94 -30.65 1.85
N GLY A 274 1.13 -29.61 1.66
CA GLY A 274 0.24 -29.07 2.70
C GLY A 274 0.91 -28.08 3.68
N THR A 275 2.18 -27.76 3.46
CA THR A 275 2.94 -26.75 4.22
C THR A 275 3.76 -25.87 3.27
N PHE A 276 4.70 -25.07 3.78
CA PHE A 276 5.49 -24.13 2.98
C PHE A 276 6.98 -24.25 3.26
N ILE A 277 7.78 -24.21 2.20
CA ILE A 277 9.23 -24.02 2.28
C ILE A 277 9.52 -22.54 2.04
N TRP A 278 10.30 -21.93 2.93
CA TRP A 278 10.63 -20.50 2.88
C TRP A 278 12.03 -20.28 2.32
N ALA A 279 12.14 -19.30 1.43
CA ALA A 279 13.40 -18.74 0.92
C ALA A 279 13.42 -17.23 1.14
N ALA A 280 14.60 -16.61 1.11
CA ALA A 280 14.76 -15.19 1.32
C ALA A 280 15.63 -14.53 0.24
N ASP A 281 15.18 -13.40 -0.29
CA ASP A 281 16.00 -12.48 -1.11
C ASP A 281 16.36 -11.24 -0.29
N LYS A 282 17.63 -10.84 -0.31
CA LYS A 282 18.16 -9.72 0.47
C LYS A 282 18.28 -8.45 -0.37
N PHE A 283 17.82 -7.33 0.17
CA PHE A 283 17.90 -6.00 -0.41
C PHE A 283 18.67 -5.07 0.53
N GLN A 284 19.85 -4.63 0.10
CA GLN A 284 20.71 -3.74 0.86
C GLN A 284 21.19 -2.59 -0.04
N PRO A 285 20.42 -1.49 -0.14
CA PRO A 285 20.86 -0.30 -0.86
C PRO A 285 22.15 0.28 -0.29
N ASN A 286 22.93 0.95 -1.14
CA ASN A 286 24.09 1.72 -0.70
C ASN A 286 23.63 3.07 -0.10
N PHE A 287 23.14 3.02 1.14
CA PHE A 287 22.67 4.19 1.86
C PHE A 287 23.81 5.15 2.20
N VAL A 288 23.47 6.45 2.31
CA VAL A 288 24.32 7.42 3.03
C VAL A 288 24.55 6.90 4.44
N LYS A 289 25.78 7.07 4.95
CA LYS A 289 26.13 6.75 6.34
C LYS A 289 26.33 8.02 7.14
N ALA A 290 25.80 8.03 8.37
CA ALA A 290 26.17 9.01 9.39
C ALA A 290 27.61 8.78 9.88
N SER A 291 28.14 9.73 10.65
CA SER A 291 29.47 9.72 11.26
C SER A 291 29.70 8.52 12.18
N ASP A 292 28.63 7.97 12.76
CA ASP A 292 28.65 6.74 13.57
C ASP A 292 28.58 5.44 12.75
N GLY A 293 28.51 5.55 11.42
CA GLY A 293 28.42 4.44 10.48
C GLY A 293 27.00 3.95 10.21
N SER A 294 25.97 4.48 10.90
CA SER A 294 24.58 4.06 10.74
C SER A 294 24.01 4.47 9.37
N PRO A 295 23.21 3.58 8.71
CA PRO A 295 22.59 3.91 7.45
C PRO A 295 21.43 4.90 7.62
N GLN A 296 21.36 5.88 6.73
CA GLN A 296 20.32 6.89 6.68
C GLN A 296 19.09 6.36 5.94
N CYS A 297 18.25 5.60 6.65
CA CYS A 297 17.04 4.93 6.16
C CYS A 297 15.99 4.73 7.27
N THR A 298 14.79 4.25 6.92
CA THR A 298 13.73 3.95 7.90
C THR A 298 13.43 2.45 8.04
N GLY A 299 12.97 2.05 9.23
CA GLY A 299 12.31 0.76 9.49
C GLY A 299 10.89 0.67 8.96
N GLN A 300 10.79 0.36 7.66
CA GLN A 300 9.65 -0.28 7.00
C GLN A 300 9.99 -0.56 5.53
N PRO A 301 10.12 -1.83 5.10
CA PRO A 301 10.15 -2.20 3.70
C PRO A 301 8.74 -2.50 3.17
N TYR A 302 8.52 -2.17 1.88
CA TYR A 302 7.26 -2.40 1.19
C TYR A 302 7.46 -3.30 -0.03
N MET A 303 6.40 -4.00 -0.43
CA MET A 303 6.37 -4.66 -1.73
C MET A 303 4.98 -4.65 -2.34
N ALA A 304 4.93 -4.73 -3.67
CA ALA A 304 3.71 -4.96 -4.41
C ALA A 304 3.96 -5.86 -5.61
N TRP A 305 2.94 -6.62 -5.99
CA TRP A 305 2.96 -7.56 -7.11
C TRP A 305 1.72 -7.39 -7.96
N ASN A 306 1.85 -7.66 -9.26
CA ASN A 306 0.67 -7.87 -10.08
C ASN A 306 -0.03 -9.20 -9.69
N SER A 307 -1.21 -9.47 -10.24
CA SER A 307 -2.03 -10.64 -9.82
C SER A 307 -1.38 -11.97 -10.21
N VAL A 308 -0.70 -11.99 -11.36
CA VAL A 308 0.04 -13.14 -11.88
C VAL A 308 1.23 -13.49 -10.98
N GLY A 309 1.94 -12.49 -10.48
CA GLY A 309 3.13 -12.65 -9.64
C GLY A 309 4.45 -12.66 -10.42
N ASP A 310 4.44 -12.39 -11.73
CA ASP A 310 5.65 -12.29 -12.56
C ASP A 310 6.32 -10.92 -12.44
N VAL A 311 5.55 -9.85 -12.31
CA VAL A 311 6.03 -8.48 -12.03
C VAL A 311 5.85 -8.14 -10.56
N GLY A 312 6.96 -7.77 -9.93
CA GLY A 312 7.01 -7.38 -8.52
C GLY A 312 7.94 -6.21 -8.28
N TYR A 313 7.65 -5.46 -7.23
CA TYR A 313 8.45 -4.34 -6.77
C TYR A 313 8.74 -4.45 -5.27
N VAL A 314 9.96 -4.09 -4.88
CA VAL A 314 10.36 -3.89 -3.49
C VAL A 314 10.77 -2.43 -3.31
N VAL A 315 10.28 -1.79 -2.25
CA VAL A 315 10.54 -0.38 -1.95
C VAL A 315 11.11 -0.26 -0.54
N LEU A 316 12.25 0.41 -0.45
CA LEU A 316 12.86 0.83 0.81
C LEU A 316 12.87 2.36 0.87
N ILE A 317 12.78 2.93 2.07
CA ILE A 317 12.85 4.39 2.27
C ILE A 317 14.20 4.76 2.89
N GLY A 318 14.95 5.62 2.23
CA GLY A 318 16.23 6.15 2.73
C GLY A 318 16.93 7.04 1.72
N ALA A 319 18.15 7.45 2.06
CA ALA A 319 18.98 8.30 1.19
C ALA A 319 20.07 7.45 0.52
N LEU A 320 20.10 7.42 -0.81
CA LEU A 320 21.19 6.76 -1.56
C LEU A 320 22.48 7.59 -1.46
N ASN A 321 23.63 6.93 -1.32
CA ASN A 321 24.94 7.60 -1.27
C ASN A 321 25.27 8.38 -2.56
N SER A 322 24.67 8.01 -3.69
CA SER A 322 24.80 8.72 -4.97
C SER A 322 23.84 9.92 -5.13
N ALA A 323 22.93 10.14 -4.18
CA ALA A 323 21.91 11.15 -4.31
C ALA A 323 22.47 12.56 -4.13
N THR A 324 21.91 13.53 -4.86
CA THR A 324 22.31 14.94 -4.83
C THR A 324 21.10 15.85 -4.78
N LEU A 325 21.29 17.07 -4.25
CA LEU A 325 20.26 18.12 -4.17
C LEU A 325 18.94 17.59 -3.56
N SER A 326 17.80 17.78 -4.23
CA SER A 326 16.48 17.37 -3.74
C SER A 326 16.31 15.86 -3.61
N ASN A 327 17.23 15.05 -4.14
CA ASN A 327 17.18 13.59 -3.98
C ASN A 327 17.87 13.07 -2.70
N ARG A 328 18.47 13.96 -1.87
CA ARG A 328 19.23 13.57 -0.67
C ARG A 328 18.37 13.27 0.58
N GLY A 329 17.05 13.10 0.45
CA GLY A 329 16.14 12.85 1.57
C GLY A 329 15.89 11.37 1.81
N PHE A 330 15.04 11.07 2.79
CA PHE A 330 14.50 9.72 3.00
C PHE A 330 13.41 9.49 1.95
N GLN A 331 13.76 8.78 0.87
CA GLN A 331 12.95 8.67 -0.34
C GLN A 331 12.87 7.22 -0.83
N PRO A 332 11.93 6.88 -1.72
CA PRO A 332 11.80 5.53 -2.26
C PRO A 332 13.00 5.08 -3.10
N ILE A 333 13.57 3.95 -2.72
CA ILE A 333 14.56 3.18 -3.48
C ILE A 333 13.86 1.90 -3.93
N VAL A 334 13.79 1.71 -5.25
CA VAL A 334 12.91 0.70 -5.84
C VAL A 334 13.71 -0.38 -6.57
N TYR A 335 13.38 -1.63 -6.27
CA TYR A 335 13.81 -2.81 -7.01
C TYR A 335 12.63 -3.41 -7.75
N LYS A 336 12.89 -3.94 -8.95
CA LYS A 336 11.88 -4.56 -9.81
C LYS A 336 12.31 -5.97 -10.22
N THR A 337 11.33 -6.86 -10.31
CA THR A 337 11.45 -8.15 -10.99
C THR A 337 10.39 -8.25 -12.09
N THR A 338 10.68 -9.04 -13.12
CA THR A 338 9.75 -9.39 -14.21
C THR A 338 9.76 -10.89 -14.50
N ASN A 339 10.34 -11.68 -13.58
CA ASN A 339 10.54 -13.12 -13.72
C ASN A 339 10.20 -13.86 -12.42
N TYR A 340 9.06 -13.54 -11.82
CA TYR A 340 8.52 -14.24 -10.64
C TYR A 340 9.41 -14.14 -9.39
N GLY A 341 10.24 -13.10 -9.31
CA GLY A 341 11.21 -12.89 -8.24
C GLY A 341 12.52 -13.67 -8.40
N ALA A 342 12.78 -14.30 -9.55
CA ALA A 342 14.04 -15.04 -9.75
C ALA A 342 15.27 -14.11 -9.81
N SER A 343 15.09 -12.86 -10.25
CA SER A 343 16.13 -11.83 -10.18
C SER A 343 15.52 -10.44 -9.95
N TRP A 344 16.30 -9.56 -9.31
CA TRP A 344 15.90 -8.19 -8.97
C TRP A 344 16.91 -7.17 -9.50
N ALA A 345 16.41 -6.06 -10.04
CA ALA A 345 17.22 -4.93 -10.46
C ALA A 345 16.75 -3.65 -9.75
N GLN A 346 17.68 -2.86 -9.23
CA GLN A 346 17.38 -1.51 -8.78
C GLN A 346 17.06 -0.65 -10.01
N ILE A 347 15.88 -0.03 -10.03
CA ILE A 347 15.43 0.79 -11.16
C ILE A 347 15.72 2.27 -10.92
N GLN A 348 15.61 3.09 -11.96
CA GLN A 348 15.65 4.54 -11.82
C GLN A 348 14.48 5.01 -10.94
N GLY A 349 14.80 5.64 -9.81
CA GLY A 349 13.83 6.16 -8.85
C GLY A 349 13.21 7.49 -9.28
N ILE A 350 12.37 8.05 -8.40
CA ILE A 350 11.76 9.36 -8.57
C ILE A 350 12.86 10.42 -8.55
N ASP A 351 12.90 11.30 -9.56
CA ASP A 351 13.86 12.40 -9.63
C ASP A 351 13.22 13.72 -9.18
N PHE A 352 13.44 14.08 -7.92
CA PHE A 352 12.97 15.35 -7.33
C PHE A 352 13.79 16.55 -7.80
N ASN A 353 14.88 16.37 -8.54
CA ASN A 353 15.57 17.48 -9.21
C ASN A 353 14.89 17.87 -10.53
N SER A 354 14.00 17.01 -11.06
CA SER A 354 13.30 17.27 -12.31
C SER A 354 12.25 18.38 -12.17
N ALA A 355 12.01 19.11 -13.26
CA ALA A 355 10.94 20.12 -13.32
C ALA A 355 9.54 19.51 -13.10
N ALA A 356 9.34 18.24 -13.47
CA ALA A 356 8.09 17.53 -13.26
C ALA A 356 7.73 17.39 -11.78
N MET A 357 8.73 17.34 -10.89
CA MET A 357 8.55 17.23 -9.44
C MET A 357 8.61 18.58 -8.71
N ALA A 358 8.73 19.70 -9.42
CA ALA A 358 8.73 21.02 -8.80
C ALA A 358 7.41 21.34 -8.03
N PRO A 359 6.21 21.00 -8.53
CA PRO A 359 4.97 21.38 -7.85
C PRO A 359 4.78 20.70 -6.49
N ILE A 360 5.23 19.45 -6.33
CA ILE A 360 5.13 18.75 -5.04
C ILE A 360 6.16 19.24 -4.02
N LYS A 361 7.25 19.88 -4.46
CA LYS A 361 8.27 20.47 -3.58
C LYS A 361 7.88 21.86 -3.09
N ALA A 362 7.06 22.59 -3.85
CA ALA A 362 6.69 23.96 -3.49
C ALA A 362 6.03 24.10 -2.09
N PRO A 363 5.18 23.16 -1.62
CA PRO A 363 4.56 23.26 -0.30
C PRO A 363 5.43 22.85 0.89
N ILE A 364 6.58 22.20 0.66
CA ILE A 364 7.44 21.72 1.76
C ILE A 364 8.51 22.77 2.12
N ALA A 365 8.91 22.80 3.39
CA ALA A 365 9.96 23.71 3.84
C ALA A 365 11.33 23.32 3.26
N ALA A 366 12.09 24.34 2.83
CA ALA A 366 13.49 24.20 2.44
C ALA A 366 14.37 23.91 3.65
N THR A 367 15.57 23.38 3.41
CA THR A 367 16.52 23.07 4.49
C THR A 367 17.03 24.32 5.21
N ASN A 368 17.43 24.17 6.47
CA ASN A 368 17.81 25.30 7.34
C ASN A 368 19.12 25.99 6.95
N THR A 369 20.02 25.27 6.26
CA THR A 369 21.35 25.74 5.85
C THR A 369 21.41 26.08 4.37
N GLN A 370 20.52 25.49 3.56
CA GLN A 370 20.36 25.78 2.14
C GLN A 370 18.90 26.14 1.89
N THR A 371 18.56 27.41 2.12
CA THR A 371 17.17 27.92 2.15
C THR A 371 16.46 27.91 0.79
N ASN A 372 17.18 27.56 -0.28
CA ASN A 372 16.63 27.39 -1.63
C ASN A 372 16.56 25.92 -2.06
N LEU A 373 16.77 24.98 -1.13
CA LEU A 373 16.77 23.55 -1.39
C LEU A 373 15.64 22.87 -0.62
N GLU A 374 14.60 22.48 -1.33
CA GLU A 374 13.55 21.60 -0.83
C GLU A 374 13.93 20.14 -1.05
N VAL A 375 13.93 19.36 0.02
CA VAL A 375 14.26 17.94 0.00
C VAL A 375 13.08 17.16 0.55
N PRO A 376 12.33 16.42 -0.29
CA PRO A 376 11.21 15.62 0.17
C PRO A 376 11.63 14.49 1.10
N PHE A 377 10.82 14.29 2.13
CA PHE A 377 10.94 13.24 3.12
C PHE A 377 9.63 12.43 3.14
N PHE A 378 9.74 11.13 2.88
CA PHE A 378 8.64 10.18 2.96
C PHE A 378 8.54 9.65 4.39
N HIS A 379 7.62 10.18 5.19
CA HIS A 379 7.47 9.78 6.58
C HIS A 379 6.29 8.85 6.80
N GLY A 380 6.56 7.64 7.28
CA GLY A 380 5.55 6.63 7.55
C GLY A 380 4.55 6.95 8.67
N THR A 381 4.59 8.14 9.31
CA THR A 381 3.65 8.52 10.39
C THR A 381 2.20 8.50 9.96
N GLU A 382 1.89 8.99 8.75
CA GLU A 382 0.53 8.97 8.21
C GLU A 382 0.24 7.71 7.38
N GLY A 383 1.24 6.83 7.22
CA GLY A 383 1.17 5.65 6.36
C GLY A 383 1.86 5.87 5.02
N ILE A 384 2.43 4.79 4.52
CA ILE A 384 2.92 4.63 3.15
C ILE A 384 2.38 3.29 2.70
N ASP A 385 1.93 3.23 1.46
CA ASP A 385 1.52 1.97 0.87
C ASP A 385 1.84 1.95 -0.63
N VAL A 386 1.96 0.74 -1.18
CA VAL A 386 2.39 0.53 -2.56
C VAL A 386 1.51 -0.50 -3.25
N ILE A 387 1.26 -0.32 -4.54
CA ILE A 387 0.42 -1.24 -5.32
C ILE A 387 0.81 -1.26 -6.80
N VAL A 388 0.49 -2.34 -7.52
CA VAL A 388 0.75 -2.48 -8.96
C VAL A 388 -0.55 -2.39 -9.75
N ASP A 389 -0.59 -1.49 -10.73
CA ASP A 389 -1.75 -1.28 -11.60
C ASP A 389 -1.87 -2.31 -12.75
N ALA A 390 -2.91 -2.17 -13.57
CA ALA A 390 -3.15 -3.00 -14.75
C ALA A 390 -2.02 -2.93 -15.82
N ASN A 391 -1.25 -1.84 -15.83
CA ASN A 391 -0.14 -1.62 -16.76
C ASN A 391 1.21 -2.08 -16.19
N ASN A 392 1.20 -2.79 -15.06
CA ASN A 392 2.39 -3.21 -14.32
C ASN A 392 3.27 -2.06 -13.81
N LYS A 393 2.71 -0.85 -13.66
CA LYS A 393 3.39 0.29 -13.03
C LYS A 393 3.21 0.26 -11.53
N LEU A 394 4.24 0.70 -10.81
CA LEU A 394 4.21 0.84 -9.37
C LEU A 394 3.59 2.17 -8.99
N HIS A 395 2.70 2.12 -8.01
CA HIS A 395 2.14 3.26 -7.30
C HIS A 395 2.77 3.29 -5.90
N ILE A 396 3.29 4.45 -5.49
CA ILE A 396 3.81 4.70 -4.15
C ILE A 396 3.02 5.86 -3.57
N VAL A 397 2.22 5.60 -2.53
CA VAL A 397 1.30 6.59 -1.99
C VAL A 397 1.73 7.03 -0.61
N SER A 398 1.89 8.34 -0.43
CA SER A 398 2.35 8.92 0.83
C SER A 398 2.06 10.42 0.91
N THR A 399 2.03 10.94 2.13
CA THR A 399 2.27 12.35 2.40
C THR A 399 3.78 12.66 2.43
N ILE A 400 4.18 13.85 2.00
CA ILE A 400 5.57 14.29 2.07
C ILE A 400 5.72 15.49 3.02
N ILE A 401 6.89 15.57 3.68
CA ILE A 401 7.36 16.72 4.45
C ILE A 401 8.74 17.17 3.98
N GLY A 402 9.21 18.31 4.48
CA GLY A 402 10.56 18.79 4.20
C GLY A 402 11.59 18.23 5.17
N THR A 403 12.71 17.73 4.64
CA THR A 403 13.92 17.45 5.41
C THR A 403 14.55 18.78 5.87
N SER A 404 14.90 18.90 7.14
CA SER A 404 15.46 20.15 7.68
C SER A 404 16.95 20.33 7.41
N SER A 405 17.70 19.27 7.11
CA SER A 405 19.15 19.30 6.88
C SER A 405 19.59 18.24 5.87
N VAL A 406 20.56 18.58 5.01
CA VAL A 406 21.21 17.62 4.09
C VAL A 406 22.52 17.02 4.64
N ASN A 407 22.86 17.32 5.89
CA ASN A 407 24.01 16.72 6.57
C ASN A 407 23.73 15.23 6.83
N ASN A 408 24.72 14.36 6.61
CA ASN A 408 24.61 12.92 6.82
C ASN A 408 24.11 12.55 8.23
N ASP A 409 24.47 13.31 9.26
CA ASP A 409 24.07 13.08 10.65
C ASP A 409 22.68 13.61 10.99
N SER A 410 22.03 14.28 10.03
CA SER A 410 20.75 14.95 10.25
C SER A 410 19.76 14.82 9.09
N LEU A 411 19.95 13.84 8.19
CA LEU A 411 19.00 13.55 7.11
C LEU A 411 17.63 13.10 7.63
N GLY A 412 17.60 12.53 8.84
CA GLY A 412 16.39 12.13 9.56
C GLY A 412 15.62 13.27 10.23
N PHE A 413 16.09 14.52 10.17
CA PHE A 413 15.46 15.65 10.85
C PHE A 413 14.46 16.36 9.93
N VAL A 414 13.35 16.80 10.53
CA VAL A 414 12.20 17.40 9.83
C VAL A 414 11.75 18.67 10.54
N TYR A 415 10.75 19.35 9.98
CA TYR A 415 10.17 20.55 10.59
C TYR A 415 8.92 20.24 11.44
N SER A 416 8.65 21.15 12.37
CA SER A 416 7.35 21.33 13.00
C SER A 416 6.94 22.80 12.95
N PHE A 417 5.65 23.05 12.87
CA PHE A 417 5.04 24.37 12.69
C PHE A 417 4.11 24.68 13.85
N THR A 418 4.36 25.79 14.54
CA THR A 418 3.44 26.29 15.57
C THR A 418 2.27 26.96 14.88
N ASN A 419 1.06 26.43 15.09
CA ASN A 419 -0.17 26.90 14.47
C ASN A 419 -0.88 27.98 15.29
N ALA A 420 -1.93 28.57 14.71
CA ALA A 420 -2.72 29.63 15.37
C ALA A 420 -3.48 29.14 16.63
N ASP A 421 -3.71 27.83 16.73
CA ASP A 421 -4.26 27.16 17.91
C ASP A 421 -3.22 26.93 19.02
N GLY A 422 -1.94 27.26 18.79
CA GLY A 422 -0.84 27.08 19.73
C GLY A 422 -0.20 25.69 19.70
N GLU A 423 -0.77 24.74 18.96
CA GLU A 423 -0.23 23.39 18.81
C GLU A 423 0.91 23.36 17.78
N LYS A 424 1.72 22.31 17.84
CA LYS A 424 2.85 22.09 16.92
C LYS A 424 2.56 20.92 16.00
N TYR A 425 2.48 21.18 14.71
CA TYR A 425 2.17 20.17 13.70
C TYR A 425 3.34 19.92 12.74
N ARG A 426 3.35 18.82 11.99
CA ARG A 426 4.34 18.59 10.93
C ARG A 426 4.04 19.40 9.66
N TRP A 427 2.78 19.74 9.43
CA TRP A 427 2.35 20.64 8.37
C TRP A 427 1.88 21.99 8.92
N PRO A 428 2.05 23.09 8.16
CA PRO A 428 1.49 24.38 8.51
C PRO A 428 -0.04 24.40 8.65
N HIS A 429 -0.78 23.48 8.03
CA HIS A 429 -2.26 23.46 8.01
C HIS A 429 -2.91 24.78 7.53
N THR A 430 -2.25 25.45 6.57
CA THR A 430 -2.81 26.58 5.82
C THR A 430 -3.19 26.14 4.41
N PRO A 431 -4.11 26.85 3.72
CA PRO A 431 -4.45 26.57 2.34
C PRO A 431 -3.19 26.40 1.47
N GLY A 432 -3.09 25.28 0.75
CA GLY A 432 -1.95 24.92 -0.10
C GLY A 432 -0.66 24.48 0.61
N ALA A 433 -0.65 24.40 1.95
CA ALA A 433 0.45 23.83 2.75
C ALA A 433 -0.09 22.89 3.86
N GLN A 434 -1.16 22.18 3.55
CA GLN A 434 -1.72 21.10 4.36
C GLN A 434 -1.13 19.74 3.93
N PRO A 435 -1.31 18.66 4.71
CA PRO A 435 -0.87 17.34 4.29
C PRO A 435 -1.62 16.92 3.03
N TYR A 436 -0.89 16.73 1.93
CA TYR A 436 -1.43 16.18 0.68
C TYR A 436 -1.02 14.72 0.53
N ILE A 437 -1.95 13.90 0.07
CA ILE A 437 -1.71 12.51 -0.31
C ILE A 437 -1.32 12.50 -1.78
N TYR A 438 -0.08 12.11 -2.05
CA TYR A 438 0.45 11.96 -3.41
C TYR A 438 0.55 10.50 -3.78
N ASP A 439 0.25 10.18 -5.04
CA ASP A 439 0.52 8.88 -5.67
C ASP A 439 1.60 9.05 -6.73
N PHE A 440 2.77 8.48 -6.49
CA PHE A 440 3.91 8.47 -7.41
C PHE A 440 3.87 7.23 -8.28
N ILE A 441 3.85 7.42 -9.60
CA ILE A 441 3.56 6.36 -10.58
C ILE A 441 4.76 6.17 -11.51
N GLY A 442 5.30 4.96 -11.56
CA GLY A 442 6.43 4.65 -12.42
C GLY A 442 6.90 3.20 -12.38
N ASP A 443 7.80 2.87 -13.30
CA ASP A 443 8.42 1.54 -13.42
C ASP A 443 9.93 1.62 -13.73
N GLY A 444 10.49 2.84 -13.72
CA GLY A 444 11.89 3.12 -14.04
C GLY A 444 12.24 3.13 -15.52
N THR A 445 11.28 2.92 -16.43
CA THR A 445 11.52 2.97 -17.89
C THR A 445 11.36 4.37 -18.47
N ALA A 446 10.60 5.22 -17.79
CA ALA A 446 10.37 6.62 -18.12
C ALA A 446 10.42 7.46 -16.84
N ALA A 447 10.42 8.79 -17.00
CA ALA A 447 10.31 9.70 -15.87
C ALA A 447 9.05 9.39 -15.05
N TRP A 448 9.23 9.32 -13.73
CA TRP A 448 8.11 9.13 -12.80
C TRP A 448 7.12 10.29 -12.92
N THR A 449 5.85 9.98 -12.74
CA THR A 449 4.77 10.96 -12.69
C THR A 449 4.11 10.91 -11.32
N TYR A 450 3.23 11.87 -11.02
CA TYR A 450 2.47 11.84 -9.77
C TYR A 450 1.03 12.32 -9.99
N LYS A 451 0.16 11.96 -9.06
CA LYS A 451 -1.18 12.54 -8.89
C LYS A 451 -1.40 12.96 -7.44
N THR A 452 -2.06 14.10 -7.26
CA THR A 452 -2.60 14.48 -5.94
C THR A 452 -3.93 13.77 -5.76
N ILE A 453 -4.03 12.90 -4.76
CA ILE A 453 -5.21 12.08 -4.48
C ILE A 453 -6.22 12.88 -3.66
N ASP A 454 -5.74 13.42 -2.54
CA ASP A 454 -6.54 14.16 -1.58
C ASP A 454 -5.64 14.99 -0.64
N SER A 455 -6.25 15.65 0.33
CA SER A 455 -5.58 16.23 1.49
C SER A 455 -6.17 15.73 2.81
N LEU A 456 -5.39 15.86 3.88
CA LEU A 456 -5.82 15.56 5.24
C LEU A 456 -6.07 16.84 6.03
N SER A 457 -7.17 16.86 6.78
CA SER A 457 -7.49 17.96 7.70
C SER A 457 -6.82 17.81 9.07
N SER A 458 -6.28 16.63 9.37
CA SER A 458 -5.68 16.28 10.66
C SER A 458 -4.44 15.39 10.51
N GLU A 459 -3.53 15.43 11.47
CA GLU A 459 -2.34 14.56 11.55
C GLU A 459 -2.27 13.76 12.87
N VAL A 460 -1.33 12.82 12.96
CA VAL A 460 -1.19 11.90 14.10
C VAL A 460 -0.79 12.62 15.40
N PRO A 461 -1.57 12.49 16.49
CA PRO A 461 -1.12 12.95 17.81
C PRO A 461 0.02 12.06 18.33
N SER A 462 0.98 12.64 19.05
CA SER A 462 2.13 11.90 19.57
C SER A 462 1.73 10.82 20.57
N SER A 463 2.49 9.72 20.56
CA SER A 463 2.47 8.71 21.61
C SER A 463 3.37 9.03 22.81
N SER A 464 4.31 9.97 22.66
CA SER A 464 5.27 10.35 23.69
C SER A 464 4.72 11.46 24.57
N SER A 465 4.92 11.37 25.90
CA SER A 465 4.47 12.38 26.86
C SER A 465 5.09 13.77 26.67
N THR A 466 6.17 13.87 25.89
CA THR A 466 6.83 15.13 25.54
C THR A 466 6.51 15.62 24.12
N GLY A 467 5.76 14.83 23.34
CA GLY A 467 5.45 15.14 21.94
C GLY A 467 4.18 15.97 21.77
N ALA A 468 4.06 16.61 20.62
CA ALA A 468 2.89 17.42 20.28
C ALA A 468 1.63 16.56 20.11
N GLY A 469 0.47 17.07 20.52
CA GLY A 469 -0.80 16.33 20.47
C GLY A 469 -0.93 15.19 21.48
N TYR A 470 0.02 14.98 22.40
CA TYR A 470 -0.06 13.90 23.39
C TYR A 470 -1.34 13.95 24.24
N ASN A 471 -1.81 15.16 24.59
CA ASN A 471 -3.03 15.33 25.37
C ASN A 471 -4.29 15.06 24.55
N ASP A 472 -4.26 15.32 23.24
CA ASP A 472 -5.33 15.01 22.30
C ASP A 472 -5.35 13.53 21.89
N ASN A 473 -4.27 12.78 22.11
CA ASN A 473 -4.25 11.34 21.89
C ASN A 473 -5.24 10.65 22.86
N PRO A 474 -6.29 9.98 22.35
CA PRO A 474 -7.39 9.50 23.19
C PRO A 474 -7.08 8.20 23.93
N TRP A 475 -5.95 7.54 23.64
CA TRP A 475 -5.54 6.30 24.30
C TRP A 475 -5.02 6.54 25.72
N ASP A 476 -5.23 5.57 26.60
CA ASP A 476 -4.63 5.55 27.94
C ASP A 476 -3.10 5.49 27.88
N ALA A 477 -2.45 6.02 28.91
CA ALA A 477 -1.00 5.98 29.06
C ALA A 477 -0.55 4.66 29.68
N ASP A 478 0.51 4.03 29.16
CA ASP A 478 1.11 2.84 29.75
C ASP A 478 2.16 3.25 30.78
N ALA A 479 1.82 3.10 32.06
CA ALA A 479 2.73 3.40 33.16
C ALA A 479 4.02 2.56 33.13
N ALA A 480 3.99 1.36 32.53
CA ALA A 480 5.17 0.50 32.39
C ALA A 480 6.11 0.94 31.26
N ASN A 481 5.66 1.85 30.39
CA ASN A 481 6.42 2.34 29.24
C ASN A 481 6.51 3.87 29.23
N SER A 482 6.97 4.45 30.35
CA SER A 482 7.19 5.90 30.50
C SER A 482 5.96 6.77 30.19
N GLY A 483 4.76 6.22 30.39
CA GLY A 483 3.50 6.91 30.08
C GLY A 483 3.19 6.96 28.58
N ALA A 484 3.81 6.15 27.74
CA ALA A 484 3.54 6.15 26.31
C ALA A 484 2.08 5.77 26.01
N LYS A 485 1.47 6.51 25.09
CA LYS A 485 0.16 6.19 24.50
C LYS A 485 0.34 5.43 23.19
N VAL A 486 -0.77 4.95 22.64
CA VAL A 486 -0.77 4.31 21.32
C VAL A 486 -0.81 5.39 20.24
N SER A 487 0.10 5.35 19.28
CA SER A 487 0.08 6.30 18.17
C SER A 487 -0.95 5.91 17.10
N SER A 488 -1.81 6.86 16.72
CA SER A 488 -2.90 6.72 15.74
C SER A 488 -2.64 7.49 14.46
N SER A 489 -2.32 6.80 13.36
CA SER A 489 -2.03 7.42 12.05
C SER A 489 -3.27 7.60 11.17
N ALA A 490 -3.21 8.48 10.16
CA ALA A 490 -4.15 8.44 9.04
C ALA A 490 -4.14 7.09 8.31
N ARG A 491 -3.04 6.34 8.39
CA ARG A 491 -2.97 4.93 7.98
C ARG A 491 -3.34 4.77 6.50
N ILE A 492 -2.70 5.56 5.64
CA ILE A 492 -2.89 5.51 4.18
C ILE A 492 -2.68 4.07 3.70
N GLN A 493 -3.70 3.52 3.06
CA GLN A 493 -3.69 2.16 2.51
C GLN A 493 -4.40 2.10 1.16
N LEU A 494 -3.98 1.13 0.35
CA LEU A 494 -4.41 0.94 -1.01
C LEU A 494 -5.10 -0.40 -1.21
N SER A 495 -6.05 -0.40 -2.12
CA SER A 495 -6.65 -1.59 -2.70
C SER A 495 -6.70 -1.45 -4.20
N ARG A 496 -6.78 -2.56 -4.93
CA ARG A 496 -7.04 -2.56 -6.37
C ARG A 496 -8.12 -3.55 -6.74
N THR A 497 -8.82 -3.27 -7.83
CA THR A 497 -9.68 -4.29 -8.44
C THR A 497 -8.84 -5.45 -8.97
N PRO A 498 -9.37 -6.68 -9.06
CA PRO A 498 -8.59 -7.86 -9.47
C PRO A 498 -7.88 -7.73 -10.83
N ASN A 499 -8.46 -6.95 -11.76
CA ASN A 499 -7.86 -6.63 -13.06
C ASN A 499 -6.83 -5.48 -13.01
N GLY A 500 -6.65 -4.81 -11.87
CA GLY A 500 -5.73 -3.68 -11.69
C GLY A 500 -6.23 -2.35 -12.28
N ASP A 501 -7.45 -2.32 -12.78
CA ASP A 501 -8.01 -1.18 -13.53
C ASP A 501 -8.44 0.00 -12.67
N ASN A 502 -8.65 -0.22 -11.37
CA ASN A 502 -8.99 0.81 -10.42
C ASN A 502 -8.15 0.63 -9.17
N ILE A 503 -7.62 1.73 -8.66
CA ILE A 503 -6.96 1.83 -7.36
C ILE A 503 -7.88 2.59 -6.42
N ILE A 504 -8.06 2.06 -5.21
CA ILE A 504 -8.84 2.66 -4.14
C ILE A 504 -7.86 3.08 -3.06
N TYR A 505 -7.98 4.32 -2.62
CA TYR A 505 -7.15 4.93 -1.58
C TYR A 505 -8.01 5.09 -0.35
N THR A 506 -7.54 4.65 0.81
CA THR A 506 -8.21 4.87 2.09
C THR A 506 -7.29 5.55 3.09
N PHE A 507 -7.86 6.43 3.89
CA PHE A 507 -7.17 7.16 4.94
C PHE A 507 -8.14 7.53 6.05
N ALA A 508 -7.64 7.62 7.28
CA ALA A 508 -8.40 7.96 8.46
C ALA A 508 -8.17 9.44 8.81
N GLU A 509 -9.25 10.16 9.06
CA GLU A 509 -9.23 11.59 9.35
C GLU A 509 -10.24 11.91 10.45
N SER A 510 -9.89 12.87 11.30
CA SER A 510 -10.83 13.47 12.23
C SER A 510 -11.46 14.73 11.63
N ASP A 511 -12.77 14.86 11.79
CA ASP A 511 -13.47 16.10 11.48
C ASP A 511 -13.11 17.15 12.53
N THR A 512 -12.13 17.99 12.21
CA THR A 512 -11.52 18.95 13.16
C THR A 512 -12.48 20.05 13.62
N ASN A 513 -13.65 20.20 12.99
CA ASN A 513 -14.70 21.08 13.48
C ASN A 513 -15.42 20.54 14.73
N PHE A 514 -15.21 19.26 15.06
CA PHE A 514 -15.86 18.57 16.19
C PHE A 514 -14.86 18.10 17.25
N THR A 515 -13.57 18.38 17.10
CA THR A 515 -12.57 18.16 18.17
C THR A 515 -12.64 19.29 19.19
N THR A 516 -12.34 18.99 20.46
CA THR A 516 -12.21 20.02 21.49
C THR A 516 -11.13 21.02 21.06
N SER A 517 -11.44 22.32 21.12
CA SER A 517 -10.53 23.41 20.68
C SER A 517 -10.19 23.44 19.18
N ALA A 518 -10.87 22.64 18.34
CA ALA A 518 -10.65 22.57 16.90
C ALA A 518 -9.19 22.24 16.47
N HIS A 519 -8.45 21.55 17.34
CA HIS A 519 -7.10 21.08 17.05
C HIS A 519 -7.10 20.14 15.84
N LYS A 520 -5.99 20.13 15.09
CA LYS A 520 -5.79 19.34 13.86
C LYS A 520 -5.23 17.93 14.15
N TRP A 521 -5.60 17.35 15.28
CA TRP A 521 -5.19 15.99 15.66
C TRP A 521 -6.22 14.94 15.25
N ASN A 522 -5.72 13.80 14.76
CA ASN A 522 -6.54 12.68 14.32
C ASN A 522 -7.04 11.81 15.49
N SER A 523 -7.84 12.39 16.38
CA SER A 523 -8.28 11.78 17.64
C SER A 523 -9.66 11.10 17.57
N LEU A 524 -10.50 11.46 16.60
CA LEU A 524 -11.84 10.91 16.37
C LEU A 524 -11.98 10.45 14.90
N PRO A 525 -11.18 9.46 14.46
CA PRO A 525 -11.05 9.14 13.05
C PRO A 525 -12.33 8.56 12.47
N ASN A 526 -12.61 8.98 11.24
CA ASN A 526 -13.45 8.31 10.27
C ASN A 526 -12.60 7.88 9.06
N VAL A 527 -12.95 6.76 8.43
CA VAL A 527 -12.24 6.30 7.24
C VAL A 527 -12.86 6.92 5.99
N LYS A 528 -12.04 7.57 5.17
CA LYS A 528 -12.37 8.11 3.86
C LYS A 528 -11.87 7.22 2.74
N ALA A 529 -12.47 7.35 1.57
CA ALA A 529 -12.04 6.66 0.36
C ALA A 529 -12.08 7.54 -0.90
N ARG A 530 -11.06 7.39 -1.74
CA ARG A 530 -10.96 7.93 -3.11
C ARG A 530 -10.69 6.79 -4.10
N CYS A 531 -10.94 7.02 -5.38
CA CYS A 531 -10.65 6.04 -6.42
C CYS A 531 -10.01 6.69 -7.65
N MET A 532 -9.09 5.97 -8.28
CA MET A 532 -8.49 6.33 -9.56
C MET A 532 -8.69 5.19 -10.56
N LYS A 533 -9.18 5.54 -11.76
CA LYS A 533 -9.21 4.66 -12.92
C LYS A 533 -7.85 4.68 -13.61
N ILE A 534 -7.37 3.48 -13.91
CA ILE A 534 -6.20 3.24 -14.74
C ILE A 534 -6.69 3.22 -16.19
N GLY A 535 -6.25 4.20 -16.97
CA GLY A 535 -6.55 4.32 -18.40
C GLY A 535 -5.46 3.69 -19.26
N SER A 536 -5.79 3.46 -20.54
CA SER A 536 -4.77 3.23 -21.57
C SER A 536 -4.14 4.57 -21.97
N THR A 537 -2.84 4.56 -22.27
CA THR A 537 -2.14 5.71 -22.85
C THR A 537 -2.90 6.20 -24.09
N PRO A 538 -3.22 7.50 -24.23
CA PRO A 538 -2.68 8.65 -23.49
C PRO A 538 -3.57 9.16 -22.34
N ILE A 539 -4.64 8.45 -21.96
CA ILE A 539 -5.59 8.87 -20.92
C ILE A 539 -4.97 8.61 -19.53
N GLY A 540 -3.97 9.42 -19.20
CA GLY A 540 -3.06 9.25 -18.07
C GLY A 540 -3.70 9.50 -16.71
N TYR A 541 -4.38 8.47 -16.21
CA TYR A 541 -4.83 8.28 -14.82
C TYR A 541 -5.89 9.30 -14.34
N THR A 542 -7.13 8.83 -14.17
CA THR A 542 -8.31 9.66 -13.86
C THR A 542 -8.81 9.41 -12.44
N ILE A 543 -8.76 10.44 -11.60
CA ILE A 543 -9.28 10.38 -10.22
C ILE A 543 -10.77 10.71 -10.23
N SER A 544 -11.56 9.93 -9.49
CA SER A 544 -12.97 10.24 -9.25
C SER A 544 -13.09 11.55 -8.47
N PRO A 545 -14.02 12.44 -8.82
CA PRO A 545 -14.35 13.59 -8.00
C PRO A 545 -15.06 13.21 -6.69
N THR A 546 -15.43 11.94 -6.52
CA THR A 546 -16.14 11.49 -5.31
C THR A 546 -15.16 11.18 -4.19
N GLU A 547 -15.28 11.88 -3.07
CA GLU A 547 -14.80 11.43 -1.76
C GLU A 547 -15.94 10.74 -1.03
N ILE A 548 -15.63 9.61 -0.42
CA ILE A 548 -16.55 8.83 0.39
C ILE A 548 -16.12 8.87 1.84
N ASN A 549 -17.05 9.09 2.77
CA ASN A 549 -16.88 8.76 4.19
C ASN A 549 -17.49 7.39 4.48
N VAL A 550 -16.64 6.39 4.74
CA VAL A 550 -17.05 4.98 4.89
C VAL A 550 -17.69 4.70 6.26
N THR A 551 -17.27 5.43 7.30
CA THR A 551 -17.68 5.18 8.69
C THR A 551 -18.78 6.11 9.19
N LYS A 552 -19.03 7.19 8.45
CA LYS A 552 -20.13 8.14 8.68
C LYS A 552 -20.85 8.39 7.34
N PRO A 553 -21.60 7.40 6.82
CA PRO A 553 -22.36 7.57 5.58
C PRO A 553 -23.43 8.65 5.73
N ALA A 554 -23.76 9.33 4.63
CA ALA A 554 -24.83 10.32 4.59
C ALA A 554 -26.20 9.69 4.92
N ALA A 555 -27.13 10.51 5.45
CA ALA A 555 -28.48 10.05 5.79
C ALA A 555 -29.16 9.39 4.57
N GLY A 556 -29.68 8.17 4.76
CA GLY A 556 -30.32 7.38 3.70
C GLY A 556 -29.39 6.41 2.94
N ASN A 557 -28.06 6.52 3.12
CA ASN A 557 -27.09 5.71 2.37
C ASN A 557 -26.50 4.54 3.16
N GLY A 558 -26.85 4.38 4.44
CA GLY A 558 -26.41 3.28 5.29
C GLY A 558 -26.74 3.54 6.75
N THR A 559 -26.40 2.59 7.62
CA THR A 559 -26.59 2.74 9.07
C THR A 559 -25.28 3.17 9.72
N VAL A 560 -25.28 4.33 10.36
CA VAL A 560 -24.15 4.79 11.17
C VAL A 560 -23.99 3.86 12.37
N ASN A 561 -22.86 3.15 12.46
CA ASN A 561 -22.54 2.36 13.64
C ASN A 561 -21.86 3.26 14.70
N PRO A 562 -22.48 3.47 15.89
CA PRO A 562 -21.94 4.37 16.92
C PRO A 562 -20.64 3.87 17.56
N ASN A 563 -20.31 2.58 17.41
CA ASN A 563 -19.04 2.03 17.87
C ASN A 563 -17.90 2.21 16.87
N VAL A 564 -18.19 2.70 15.65
CA VAL A 564 -17.20 2.89 14.58
C VAL A 564 -17.09 4.35 14.16
N ASN A 565 -18.21 5.06 14.02
CA ASN A 565 -18.22 6.48 13.66
C ASN A 565 -17.44 7.32 14.70
N GLY A 566 -16.44 8.07 14.23
CA GLY A 566 -15.52 8.84 15.08
C GLY A 566 -14.62 7.98 15.97
N ARG A 567 -14.57 6.66 15.71
CA ARG A 567 -13.82 5.66 16.48
C ARG A 567 -13.09 4.66 15.59
N ALA A 568 -12.90 4.98 14.31
CA ALA A 568 -12.37 4.09 13.28
C ALA A 568 -10.84 3.95 13.34
N MET A 569 -10.34 3.55 14.52
CA MET A 569 -8.91 3.38 14.80
C MET A 569 -8.36 2.13 14.08
N PHE A 570 -7.06 2.17 13.76
CA PHE A 570 -6.29 1.03 13.21
C PHE A 570 -6.96 0.28 12.05
N HIS A 571 -7.52 1.01 11.09
CA HIS A 571 -8.21 0.38 9.98
C HIS A 571 -7.26 -0.45 9.10
N TYR A 572 -7.72 -1.59 8.58
CA TYR A 572 -7.07 -2.30 7.48
C TYR A 572 -8.01 -2.45 6.32
N VAL A 573 -7.51 -2.31 5.09
CA VAL A 573 -8.19 -2.70 3.87
C VAL A 573 -7.49 -3.88 3.21
N SER A 574 -8.28 -4.71 2.52
CA SER A 574 -7.70 -5.75 1.67
C SER A 574 -6.96 -5.12 0.48
N PRO A 575 -5.73 -5.56 0.15
CA PRO A 575 -5.03 -5.12 -1.06
C PRO A 575 -5.77 -5.42 -2.37
N THR A 576 -6.69 -6.39 -2.35
CA THR A 576 -7.56 -6.72 -3.47
C THR A 576 -9.03 -6.43 -3.10
N ALA A 577 -9.74 -5.69 -3.94
CA ALA A 577 -11.16 -5.41 -3.81
C ALA A 577 -12.01 -6.40 -4.64
N GLY A 578 -13.33 -6.28 -4.54
CA GLY A 578 -14.24 -6.92 -5.48
C GLY A 578 -14.08 -6.37 -6.91
N MET A 579 -14.53 -7.14 -7.89
CA MET A 579 -14.67 -6.62 -9.25
C MET A 579 -15.64 -5.43 -9.26
N PRO A 580 -15.35 -4.37 -10.02
CA PRO A 580 -16.25 -3.24 -10.14
C PRO A 580 -17.55 -3.70 -10.78
N LEU A 581 -18.68 -3.28 -10.21
CA LEU A 581 -19.99 -3.37 -10.85
C LEU A 581 -20.19 -2.08 -11.63
N CYS A 582 -20.41 -2.20 -12.94
CA CYS A 582 -20.32 -1.05 -13.85
C CYS A 582 -21.68 -0.61 -14.37
N GLY A 583 -21.87 0.72 -14.45
CA GLY A 583 -23.11 1.39 -14.83
C GLY A 583 -22.89 2.92 -14.94
N PRO A 584 -23.84 3.77 -14.49
CA PRO A 584 -23.66 5.23 -14.48
C PRO A 584 -22.62 5.70 -13.43
N SER A 585 -22.28 4.83 -12.49
CA SER A 585 -21.19 4.95 -11.52
C SER A 585 -20.43 3.63 -11.46
N THR A 586 -19.24 3.64 -10.84
CA THR A 586 -18.46 2.43 -10.56
C THR A 586 -18.62 2.06 -9.09
N THR A 587 -19.26 0.92 -8.82
CA THR A 587 -19.44 0.38 -7.45
C THR A 587 -18.38 -0.68 -7.16
N ILE A 588 -17.64 -0.53 -6.06
CA ILE A 588 -16.58 -1.46 -5.65
C ILE A 588 -16.86 -1.96 -4.23
N ASN A 589 -16.85 -3.29 -4.05
CA ASN A 589 -16.87 -3.91 -2.74
C ASN A 589 -15.46 -3.91 -2.14
N LEU A 590 -15.25 -3.25 -1.01
CA LEU A 590 -13.97 -3.20 -0.32
C LEU A 590 -14.08 -3.80 1.09
N PRO A 591 -13.45 -4.96 1.33
CA PRO A 591 -13.29 -5.49 2.69
C PRO A 591 -12.43 -4.56 3.54
N MET A 592 -12.95 -4.18 4.71
CA MET A 592 -12.31 -3.28 5.65
C MET A 592 -12.52 -3.75 7.09
N THR A 593 -11.52 -3.57 7.93
CA THR A 593 -11.66 -3.67 9.39
C THR A 593 -11.30 -2.37 10.07
N VAL A 594 -11.87 -2.14 11.27
CA VAL A 594 -11.42 -1.13 12.24
C VAL A 594 -11.31 -1.79 13.60
N THR A 595 -10.40 -1.31 14.44
CA THR A 595 -10.17 -1.87 15.77
C THR A 595 -10.15 -0.78 16.82
N ASN A 596 -10.99 -0.90 17.85
CA ASN A 596 -11.04 0.05 18.95
C ASN A 596 -11.40 -0.63 20.29
N SER A 597 -11.38 0.16 21.36
CA SER A 597 -11.84 -0.21 22.69
C SER A 597 -12.67 0.93 23.29
N ASN A 598 -13.52 0.62 24.27
CA ASN A 598 -14.31 1.61 24.98
C ASN A 598 -14.25 1.33 26.50
N PRO A 599 -13.53 2.13 27.30
CA PRO A 599 -12.68 3.26 26.90
C PRO A 599 -11.48 2.84 26.02
N TYR A 600 -10.80 3.80 25.39
CA TYR A 600 -9.58 3.53 24.62
C TYR A 600 -8.43 3.08 25.53
N SER A 601 -8.38 1.78 25.77
CA SER A 601 -7.33 1.15 26.56
C SER A 601 -6.45 0.24 25.73
N GLN A 602 -5.13 0.42 25.87
CA GLN A 602 -4.12 -0.28 25.09
C GLN A 602 -3.81 -1.68 25.62
N LEU A 603 -3.98 -1.93 26.91
CA LEU A 603 -3.64 -3.22 27.57
C LEU A 603 -4.83 -4.17 27.75
N THR A 604 -6.05 -3.70 27.48
CA THR A 604 -7.28 -4.50 27.62
C THR A 604 -7.77 -5.03 26.27
N ASN A 605 -8.73 -5.95 26.33
CA ASN A 605 -9.29 -6.57 25.14
C ASN A 605 -9.95 -5.53 24.22
N ASN A 606 -9.51 -5.45 22.97
CA ASN A 606 -10.12 -4.61 21.95
C ASN A 606 -11.16 -5.38 21.12
N THR A 607 -11.91 -4.65 20.32
CA THR A 607 -12.93 -5.18 19.42
C THR A 607 -12.53 -4.92 17.98
N HIS A 608 -12.61 -5.97 17.15
CA HIS A 608 -12.46 -5.88 15.71
C HIS A 608 -13.84 -5.78 15.06
N TRP A 609 -14.05 -4.72 14.28
CA TRP A 609 -15.23 -4.51 13.46
C TRP A 609 -14.88 -4.72 12.00
N TYR A 610 -15.81 -5.27 11.24
CA TYR A 610 -15.64 -5.54 9.82
C TYR A 610 -16.81 -4.99 9.02
N SER A 611 -16.51 -4.54 7.80
CA SER A 611 -17.51 -4.33 6.76
C SER A 611 -16.95 -4.68 5.38
N THR A 612 -17.81 -5.20 4.51
CA THR A 612 -17.60 -5.05 3.06
C THR A 612 -18.26 -3.73 2.65
N ALA A 613 -17.46 -2.67 2.58
CA ALA A 613 -17.95 -1.36 2.18
C ALA A 613 -18.29 -1.36 0.69
N LYS A 614 -19.50 -0.96 0.33
CA LYS A 614 -19.87 -0.70 -1.08
C LYS A 614 -19.58 0.77 -1.38
N LEU A 615 -18.62 0.99 -2.27
CA LEU A 615 -18.10 2.31 -2.60
C LEU A 615 -18.56 2.73 -4.00
N ASP A 616 -19.41 3.75 -4.11
CA ASP A 616 -19.92 4.24 -5.39
C ASP A 616 -19.17 5.51 -5.84
N PHE A 617 -18.32 5.37 -6.86
CA PHE A 617 -17.53 6.47 -7.40
C PHE A 617 -18.14 7.02 -8.71
N SER A 618 -18.33 8.34 -8.80
CA SER A 618 -18.76 9.03 -10.02
C SER A 618 -17.58 9.37 -10.92
N GLY A 619 -17.82 9.75 -12.18
CA GLY A 619 -16.79 10.23 -13.10
C GLY A 619 -15.75 9.19 -13.54
N ILE A 620 -15.84 7.97 -13.01
CA ILE A 620 -15.11 6.79 -13.47
C ILE A 620 -16.14 5.87 -14.13
N ILE A 621 -16.11 5.81 -15.46
CA ILE A 621 -16.90 4.85 -16.23
C ILE A 621 -16.05 3.60 -16.37
N CYS A 622 -16.44 2.54 -15.67
CA CYS A 622 -16.02 1.20 -16.04
C CYS A 622 -16.91 0.75 -17.21
N PHE A 623 -16.30 0.32 -18.31
CA PHE A 623 -17.03 -0.48 -19.27
C PHE A 623 -17.18 -1.86 -18.65
N ILE A 624 -18.41 -2.34 -18.47
CA ILE A 624 -18.58 -3.80 -18.40
C ILE A 624 -17.97 -4.31 -19.69
N GLY A 625 -16.84 -5.02 -19.57
CA GLY A 625 -16.52 -5.99 -20.59
C GLY A 625 -17.77 -6.86 -20.69
N MET A 626 -18.53 -6.70 -21.77
CA MET A 626 -19.07 -7.91 -22.38
C MET A 626 -17.89 -8.85 -22.37
N ASN A 627 -18.02 -10.01 -21.70
CA ASN A 627 -17.03 -11.06 -21.86
C ASN A 627 -16.61 -11.00 -23.32
N GLU A 628 -15.32 -10.91 -23.60
CA GLU A 628 -14.81 -11.43 -24.85
C GLU A 628 -14.98 -12.97 -24.79
N GLU A 629 -16.21 -13.46 -24.57
CA GLU A 629 -16.74 -14.38 -25.54
C GLU A 629 -16.68 -13.58 -26.82
N SER A 630 -15.55 -13.76 -27.51
CA SER A 630 -15.22 -13.16 -28.78
C SER A 630 -16.51 -12.74 -29.48
N ALA A 631 -16.74 -11.43 -29.61
CA ALA A 631 -17.63 -10.93 -30.64
C ALA A 631 -17.11 -11.29 -32.06
N ALA A 632 -16.17 -12.23 -32.18
CA ALA A 632 -16.22 -13.25 -33.21
C ALA A 632 -17.54 -14.04 -33.13
N ALA A 633 -18.61 -13.42 -33.60
CA ALA A 633 -19.35 -14.02 -34.70
C ALA A 633 -20.50 -13.12 -35.17
N ASN A 634 -20.19 -12.02 -35.86
CA ASN A 634 -21.09 -11.57 -36.94
C ASN A 634 -20.43 -11.72 -38.32
N LEU A 635 -19.19 -12.23 -38.39
CA LEU A 635 -18.46 -12.47 -39.64
C LEU A 635 -17.60 -13.74 -39.50
N ALA A 636 -18.24 -14.91 -39.47
CA ALA A 636 -17.56 -16.20 -39.48
C ALA A 636 -17.37 -16.71 -40.93
N ASN A 637 -16.41 -17.61 -41.14
CA ASN A 637 -16.27 -18.36 -42.40
C ASN A 637 -16.11 -17.52 -43.67
N VAL A 638 -15.38 -16.39 -43.60
CA VAL A 638 -15.09 -15.58 -44.79
C VAL A 638 -14.11 -16.31 -45.72
N SER A 639 -14.55 -16.65 -46.93
CA SER A 639 -13.73 -17.33 -47.94
C SER A 639 -13.87 -16.66 -49.30
N LEU A 640 -12.84 -16.77 -50.14
CA LEU A 640 -12.82 -16.28 -51.52
C LEU A 640 -12.47 -17.45 -52.44
N TYR A 641 -13.34 -17.75 -53.40
CA TYR A 641 -13.07 -18.79 -54.39
C TYR A 641 -13.64 -18.44 -55.78
N PRO A 642 -12.96 -18.86 -56.88
CA PRO A 642 -11.61 -19.43 -56.86
C PRO A 642 -10.58 -18.38 -56.42
N ASN A 643 -9.44 -18.84 -55.92
CA ASN A 643 -8.29 -18.00 -55.60
C ASN A 643 -7.02 -18.87 -55.77
N PRO A 644 -6.26 -18.73 -56.87
CA PRO A 644 -6.29 -17.63 -57.84
C PRO A 644 -7.58 -17.51 -58.68
N ALA A 645 -7.91 -16.30 -59.14
CA ALA A 645 -9.11 -15.97 -59.91
C ALA A 645 -8.75 -15.25 -61.22
N MET A 646 -9.52 -15.46 -62.29
CA MET A 646 -9.32 -14.75 -63.57
C MET A 646 -10.29 -13.58 -63.70
N ASN A 647 -11.58 -13.86 -63.95
CA ASN A 647 -12.59 -12.82 -64.23
C ASN A 647 -13.52 -12.53 -63.04
N ASN A 648 -13.71 -13.51 -62.16
CA ASN A 648 -14.61 -13.41 -61.02
C ASN A 648 -14.10 -14.18 -59.80
N ALA A 649 -14.43 -13.68 -58.61
CA ALA A 649 -14.29 -14.40 -57.36
C ALA A 649 -15.58 -14.28 -56.54
N VAL A 650 -15.92 -15.33 -55.80
CA VAL A 650 -17.09 -15.36 -54.91
C VAL A 650 -16.59 -15.23 -53.48
N LEU A 651 -17.03 -14.18 -52.80
CA LEU A 651 -16.86 -14.02 -51.36
C LEU A 651 -18.01 -14.70 -50.64
N THR A 652 -17.73 -15.72 -49.84
CA THR A 652 -18.71 -16.27 -48.89
C THR A 652 -18.43 -15.74 -47.50
N LEU A 653 -19.49 -15.45 -46.75
CA LEU A 653 -19.42 -15.05 -45.35
C LEU A 653 -20.68 -15.50 -44.63
N GLU A 654 -20.58 -15.81 -43.34
CA GLU A 654 -21.74 -16.14 -42.52
C GLU A 654 -22.05 -14.98 -41.56
N LEU A 655 -23.30 -14.48 -41.62
CA LEU A 655 -23.79 -13.37 -40.80
C LEU A 655 -24.77 -13.90 -39.75
N LYS A 656 -24.65 -13.46 -38.49
CA LYS A 656 -25.63 -13.79 -37.45
C LYS A 656 -26.79 -12.79 -37.35
N GLU A 657 -26.70 -11.66 -38.04
CA GLU A 657 -27.73 -10.63 -38.14
C GLU A 657 -27.80 -10.06 -39.57
N SER A 658 -28.95 -9.51 -39.97
CA SER A 658 -29.07 -8.88 -41.30
C SER A 658 -28.39 -7.51 -41.26
N THR A 659 -27.33 -7.34 -42.05
CA THR A 659 -26.55 -6.10 -42.10
C THR A 659 -25.98 -5.85 -43.50
N PRO A 660 -25.81 -4.59 -43.94
CA PRO A 660 -25.15 -4.29 -45.21
C PRO A 660 -23.70 -4.76 -45.22
N VAL A 661 -23.30 -5.44 -46.29
CA VAL A 661 -21.95 -5.92 -46.55
C VAL A 661 -21.31 -5.04 -47.61
N MET A 662 -20.14 -4.47 -47.31
CA MET A 662 -19.32 -3.69 -48.22
C MET A 662 -17.99 -4.40 -48.45
N VAL A 663 -17.65 -4.68 -49.70
CA VAL A 663 -16.41 -5.33 -50.10
C VAL A 663 -15.57 -4.34 -50.89
N SER A 664 -14.36 -4.08 -50.42
CA SER A 664 -13.40 -3.14 -51.00
C SER A 664 -12.13 -3.89 -51.38
N VAL A 665 -11.70 -3.78 -52.63
CA VAL A 665 -10.49 -4.43 -53.16
C VAL A 665 -9.39 -3.39 -53.30
N TYR A 666 -8.24 -3.66 -52.71
CA TYR A 666 -7.06 -2.80 -52.72
C TYR A 666 -5.89 -3.48 -53.43
N ASN A 667 -5.10 -2.73 -54.19
CA ASN A 667 -3.82 -3.22 -54.70
C ASN A 667 -2.73 -3.18 -53.60
N THR A 668 -1.51 -3.65 -53.92
CA THR A 668 -0.39 -3.71 -52.95
C THR A 668 0.11 -2.35 -52.45
N VAL A 669 -0.14 -1.26 -53.19
CA VAL A 669 0.15 0.11 -52.77
C VAL A 669 -0.99 0.76 -51.97
N GLY A 670 -2.04 0.00 -51.63
CA GLY A 670 -3.15 0.46 -50.80
C GLY A 670 -4.19 1.31 -51.55
N GLN A 671 -4.13 1.39 -52.87
CA GLN A 671 -5.13 2.08 -53.68
C GLN A 671 -6.39 1.20 -53.79
N LEU A 672 -7.55 1.81 -53.53
CA LEU A 672 -8.85 1.17 -53.74
C LEU A 672 -9.12 1.03 -55.25
N VAL A 673 -9.22 -0.19 -55.74
CA VAL A 673 -9.41 -0.50 -57.17
C VAL A 673 -10.84 -0.95 -57.49
N LYS A 674 -11.60 -1.46 -56.51
CA LYS A 674 -13.00 -1.87 -56.69
C LYS A 674 -13.76 -1.82 -55.36
N THR A 675 -15.04 -1.49 -55.43
CA THR A 675 -15.98 -1.61 -54.29
C THR A 675 -17.27 -2.28 -54.76
N THR A 676 -17.82 -3.17 -53.95
CA THR A 676 -19.11 -3.84 -54.16
C THR A 676 -19.89 -3.81 -52.85
N SER A 677 -21.19 -3.55 -52.88
CA SER A 677 -22.05 -3.61 -51.70
C SER A 677 -23.21 -4.57 -51.92
N ALA A 678 -23.59 -5.32 -50.89
CA ALA A 678 -24.73 -6.23 -50.88
C ALA A 678 -25.51 -6.09 -49.58
N SER A 679 -26.81 -6.37 -49.62
CA SER A 679 -27.63 -6.49 -48.41
C SER A 679 -27.41 -7.88 -47.83
N GLY A 680 -26.79 -7.98 -46.65
CA GLY A 680 -26.55 -9.25 -45.99
C GLY A 680 -27.76 -9.72 -45.18
N THR A 681 -28.10 -10.99 -45.28
CA THR A 681 -29.14 -11.66 -44.48
C THR A 681 -28.51 -12.57 -43.43
N ILE A 682 -29.28 -12.97 -42.42
CA ILE A 682 -28.83 -13.99 -41.45
C ILE A 682 -28.51 -15.29 -42.20
N GLY A 683 -27.38 -15.93 -41.86
CA GLY A 683 -26.87 -17.17 -42.48
C GLY A 683 -25.73 -16.95 -43.48
N GLU A 684 -25.51 -17.92 -44.36
CA GLU A 684 -24.50 -17.84 -45.43
C GLU A 684 -24.91 -16.80 -46.48
N ASN A 685 -23.99 -15.90 -46.82
CA ASN A 685 -24.14 -14.90 -47.87
C ASN A 685 -23.05 -15.10 -48.91
N ARG A 686 -23.39 -14.84 -50.18
CA ARG A 686 -22.46 -14.91 -51.31
C ARG A 686 -22.44 -13.57 -52.03
N VAL A 687 -21.27 -12.97 -52.14
CA VAL A 687 -21.05 -11.71 -52.86
C VAL A 687 -20.14 -11.97 -54.05
N ASN A 688 -20.67 -11.76 -55.26
CA ASN A 688 -19.90 -11.91 -56.49
C ASN A 688 -19.02 -10.67 -56.71
N LEU A 689 -17.72 -10.90 -56.88
CA LEU A 689 -16.73 -9.87 -57.19
C LEU A 689 -16.34 -10.01 -58.66
N ASN A 690 -16.79 -9.07 -59.48
CA ASN A 690 -16.29 -8.93 -60.85
C ASN A 690 -14.94 -8.20 -60.80
N ILE A 691 -13.89 -8.92 -61.15
CA ILE A 691 -12.48 -8.48 -61.17
C ILE A 691 -11.92 -8.35 -62.60
N GLU A 692 -12.78 -8.48 -63.60
CA GLU A 692 -12.44 -8.27 -65.00
C GLU A 692 -11.82 -6.88 -65.21
N GLY A 693 -10.71 -6.83 -65.93
CA GLY A 693 -9.95 -5.61 -66.20
C GLY A 693 -8.95 -5.19 -65.12
N LEU A 694 -8.84 -5.92 -64.00
CA LEU A 694 -7.73 -5.75 -63.05
C LEU A 694 -6.50 -6.50 -63.55
N SER A 695 -5.31 -5.89 -63.42
CA SER A 695 -4.06 -6.55 -63.82
C SER A 695 -3.72 -7.74 -62.92
N SER A 696 -3.05 -8.75 -63.48
CA SER A 696 -2.52 -9.91 -62.74
C SER A 696 -1.68 -9.45 -61.54
N GLY A 697 -1.93 -10.01 -60.35
CA GLY A 697 -1.23 -9.60 -59.13
C GLY A 697 -1.93 -9.96 -57.83
N ILE A 698 -1.38 -9.48 -56.71
CA ILE A 698 -1.92 -9.71 -55.36
C ILE A 698 -2.76 -8.50 -54.93
N TYR A 699 -3.96 -8.77 -54.42
CA TYR A 699 -4.90 -7.78 -53.92
C TYR A 699 -5.36 -8.12 -52.50
N MET A 700 -5.76 -7.09 -51.74
CA MET A 700 -6.37 -7.22 -50.43
C MET A 700 -7.85 -6.88 -50.51
N VAL A 701 -8.70 -7.85 -50.21
CA VAL A 701 -10.17 -7.71 -50.20
C VAL A 701 -10.63 -7.47 -48.77
N LYS A 702 -11.00 -6.24 -48.45
CA LYS A 702 -11.55 -5.84 -47.15
C LYS A 702 -13.08 -5.89 -47.20
N VAL A 703 -13.66 -6.75 -46.39
CA VAL A 703 -15.10 -6.91 -46.19
C VAL A 703 -15.48 -6.16 -44.93
N LYS A 704 -16.53 -5.33 -44.98
CA LYS A 704 -17.12 -4.64 -43.85
C LYS A 704 -18.59 -5.01 -43.75
N ALA A 705 -19.04 -5.50 -42.60
CA ALA A 705 -20.44 -5.77 -42.34
C ALA A 705 -20.80 -5.14 -40.99
N GLY A 706 -21.71 -4.15 -41.00
CA GLY A 706 -21.94 -3.31 -39.82
C GLY A 706 -20.66 -2.59 -39.35
N GLY A 707 -20.28 -2.83 -38.08
CA GLY A 707 -19.05 -2.30 -37.47
C GLY A 707 -17.78 -3.15 -37.70
N LEU A 708 -17.91 -4.35 -38.26
CA LEU A 708 -16.81 -5.32 -38.36
C LEU A 708 -16.10 -5.26 -39.70
N THR A 709 -14.80 -5.57 -39.72
CA THR A 709 -14.01 -5.71 -40.96
C THR A 709 -13.16 -6.97 -40.99
N SER A 710 -13.11 -7.68 -42.12
CA SER A 710 -12.20 -8.79 -42.39
C SER A 710 -11.45 -8.56 -43.69
N THR A 711 -10.18 -8.96 -43.77
CA THR A 711 -9.36 -8.81 -44.98
C THR A 711 -8.91 -10.18 -45.48
N LYS A 712 -9.06 -10.42 -46.78
CA LYS A 712 -8.62 -11.65 -47.45
C LYS A 712 -7.71 -11.32 -48.62
N LYS A 713 -6.68 -12.15 -48.81
CA LYS A 713 -5.80 -12.06 -49.97
C LYS A 713 -6.51 -12.65 -51.20
N LEU A 714 -6.50 -11.93 -52.31
CA LEU A 714 -6.94 -12.38 -53.63
C LEU A 714 -5.76 -12.36 -54.60
N ILE A 715 -5.58 -13.42 -55.36
CA ILE A 715 -4.59 -13.54 -56.42
C ILE A 715 -5.35 -13.50 -57.74
N ILE A 716 -4.99 -12.57 -58.62
CA ILE A 716 -5.56 -12.44 -59.97
C ILE A 716 -4.50 -12.94 -60.96
N GLU A 717 -4.89 -13.85 -61.85
CA GLU A 717 -4.04 -14.39 -62.92
C GLU A 717 -4.30 -13.73 -64.27
#